data_AF-A0A660RWN1-F1
#
_entry.id   AF-A0A660RWN1-F1
#
_cell.length_a   1.000
_cell.length_b   1.000
_cell.length_c   1.000
_cell.angle_alpha   90.00
_cell.angle_beta   90.00
_cell.angle_gamma   90.00
#
_symmetry.space_group_name_H-M   'P 1'
#
loop_
_entity.id
_entity.type
_entity.pdbx_description
1 polymer ?
#
loop_
_entity_poly.entity_id
_entity_poly.type
_entity_poly.pdbx_seq_one_letter_code
_entity_poly.pdbx_strand_id
1 'polypeptide(L)'
;PPGTGKSHTIANLICHFMAEGKRVLVTSQKDQALSVLHNMIPSNLRPLCMSVLSNVRDSREKLERAVATITEIVTQSQLHVLLEKIKNLEDKLDWLREELTKIERRIKELSLTQYRYIKFDDEEFLPADIIEKIKEEEKNHIWFVDSPEYEITIKNFEKKEIVHIIVNPPLSTEEIEELKTLRNQLLEYLSDLSYDLPSANELVDGIGFQKIAEDYQRISQIEKTIKEYIPTLIFKNEDEKLFDEALKVLKDTLNTYKLITENWQYSLLSEFRKGTLEINKIKQAIEKLNTKTNELTKLYQTIDPLQVITLPETFSLEEQKTYVEQALDCLKKGKRIFRFLEFNRKKKAILKSILINGKSPDSIEEWEAILNYIRFLTIIKELKLRWNNFAKNINAPQLSKNETPEQDAKELLFLIKKLDALLNYETIYLPKTRQILSSLIVDADKIVTDASLEKIYNALKLRKEIKNFQSSKYLREKLKNNLQRIIAKGKPHPIVKELLEYLEDIYNKENIKNWEKAYLRVKNLESIKPQYNRFKELINKLSKQAPKWAEKWIEKNISEEELCPPYWRRSWWFQALRKYIQDISNGTKEIYKLEKRQNQLMDEIKRTKRELVLAKVKLSLTQSLTEAQLMALKRWYLAVKKLGKGKGKYTWQKEKLVQKEMKKAKDAVPVWIMPLYRVSETIPSEFGSFDVVIIDEASQCDIRALLALARGKKAIIVGDPEQISPEGVGINREEIQKLIKMYLSEIPNKDYFDLETSLYDLANIVFSGQGMLMLKEHFRCVPEIIEFSNKLCYHGEILPLRNPPSNERLEPVLESVFVEGGYREGRADVNKPEARAICERVRQIVNDPKYKGKSIGVISLLGKDQARYIFNIIGEYITPEQQEEYKFRVGDSYDFQGDERDIILLSMVVGANDEKRLTTLSYDIKRYRQRFNVAVSRAREKLILFHSIKLENLKPNDLRYQLLYYIQNKTLPDEIEIEKKVDTKFESPFEEKVYHWLTSRGYRVTPQVKVGHYRIDLVVEGTNSRLGIECDGDRWHPPEKWWEDQIRQRQLERMGWTICRIWGSDFYRDPDAAMEPVLHMLNKLGITPSRFFASNFDSMKDIDTTSNNTR
;
A
#
# COMPACT_ATOMS: atom_id res chain seq x y z
N PRO A 1 38.54 37.01 14.23
CA PRO A 1 39.35 36.28 15.24
C PRO A 1 40.42 35.36 14.60
N PRO A 2 41.43 34.85 15.34
CA PRO A 2 42.42 33.92 14.83
C PRO A 2 41.78 32.56 14.55
N GLY A 3 42.25 31.84 13.53
CA GLY A 3 41.76 30.48 13.21
C GLY A 3 40.32 30.38 12.69
N THR A 4 39.63 31.51 12.45
CA THR A 4 38.22 31.53 12.03
C THR A 4 38.00 31.51 10.51
N GLY A 5 38.95 30.96 9.75
CA GLY A 5 38.80 30.81 8.30
C GLY A 5 38.88 32.09 7.45
N LYS A 6 39.42 33.21 7.97
CA LYS A 6 39.56 34.50 7.24
C LYS A 6 40.09 34.32 5.81
N SER A 7 41.24 33.65 5.65
CA SER A 7 41.87 33.42 4.35
C SER A 7 41.03 32.53 3.42
N HIS A 8 40.28 31.55 3.95
CA HIS A 8 39.34 30.75 3.15
C HIS A 8 38.17 31.60 2.64
N THR A 9 37.63 32.49 3.48
CA THR A 9 36.59 33.44 3.09
C THR A 9 37.08 34.36 1.97
N ILE A 10 38.29 34.91 2.10
CA ILE A 10 38.89 35.75 1.06
C ILE A 10 39.08 34.95 -0.24
N ALA A 11 39.60 33.72 -0.18
CA ALA A 11 39.77 32.89 -1.37
C ALA A 11 38.43 32.61 -2.08
N ASN A 12 37.35 32.35 -1.34
CA ASN A 12 36.01 32.18 -1.89
C ASN A 12 35.48 33.46 -2.53
N LEU A 13 35.68 34.62 -1.90
CA LEU A 13 35.32 35.92 -2.46
C LEU A 13 36.08 36.23 -3.75
N ILE A 14 37.38 35.93 -3.81
CA ILE A 14 38.19 36.04 -5.03
C ILE A 14 37.58 35.20 -6.15
N CYS A 15 37.24 33.94 -5.89
CA CYS A 15 36.64 33.06 -6.89
C CYS A 15 35.29 33.59 -7.39
N HIS A 16 34.47 34.11 -6.47
CA HIS A 16 33.18 34.72 -6.80
C HIS A 16 33.33 35.97 -7.67
N PHE A 17 34.17 36.93 -7.27
CA PHE A 17 34.40 38.16 -8.04
C PHE A 17 35.04 37.89 -9.40
N MET A 18 35.93 36.89 -9.49
CA MET A 18 36.50 36.47 -10.77
C MET A 18 35.43 35.89 -11.70
N ALA A 19 34.46 35.12 -11.17
CA ALA A 19 33.34 34.60 -11.95
C ALA A 19 32.37 35.71 -12.42
N GLU A 20 32.30 36.83 -11.70
CA GLU A 20 31.56 38.03 -12.11
C GLU A 20 32.36 38.94 -13.05
N GLY A 21 33.61 38.59 -13.37
CA GLY A 21 34.48 39.40 -14.21
C GLY A 21 35.02 40.67 -13.57
N LYS A 22 35.01 40.74 -12.24
CA LYS A 22 35.55 41.89 -11.50
C LYS A 22 37.06 41.78 -11.35
N ARG A 23 37.74 42.93 -11.44
CA ARG A 23 39.18 43.04 -11.16
C ARG A 23 39.39 43.21 -9.66
N VAL A 24 40.20 42.34 -9.06
CA VAL A 24 40.44 42.27 -7.62
C VAL A 24 41.91 42.54 -7.31
N LEU A 25 42.18 43.45 -6.37
CA LEU A 25 43.49 43.61 -5.76
C LEU A 25 43.43 43.13 -4.31
N VAL A 26 44.31 42.20 -3.95
CA VAL A 26 44.46 41.69 -2.59
C VAL A 26 45.82 42.10 -2.06
N THR A 27 45.83 42.73 -0.89
CA THR A 27 47.03 43.25 -0.26
C THR A 27 47.05 42.98 1.24
N SER A 28 48.25 42.96 1.81
CA SER A 28 48.51 42.81 3.24
C SER A 28 49.85 43.46 3.58
N GLN A 29 50.10 43.72 4.86
CA GLN A 29 51.38 44.26 5.32
C GLN A 29 52.54 43.28 5.12
N LYS A 30 52.30 41.96 5.29
CA LYS A 30 53.32 40.90 5.24
C LYS A 30 53.06 39.90 4.11
N ASP A 31 54.13 39.40 3.48
CA ASP A 31 54.07 38.44 2.37
C ASP A 31 53.49 37.06 2.76
N GLN A 32 53.70 36.63 4.02
CA GLN A 32 53.33 35.29 4.48
C GLN A 32 51.81 35.04 4.39
N ALA A 33 50.99 36.01 4.82
CA ALA A 33 49.53 35.92 4.74
C ALA A 33 49.05 35.74 3.29
N LEU A 34 49.66 36.48 2.36
CA LEU A 34 49.34 36.44 0.94
C LEU A 34 49.75 35.12 0.28
N SER A 35 50.88 34.53 0.69
CA SER A 35 51.30 33.21 0.20
C SER A 35 50.33 32.10 0.64
N VAL A 36 49.87 32.13 1.90
CA VAL A 36 48.87 31.19 2.40
C VAL A 36 47.57 31.33 1.63
N LEU A 37 47.10 32.57 1.46
CA LEU A 37 45.88 32.88 0.70
C LEU A 37 45.96 32.36 -0.75
N HIS A 38 47.05 32.64 -1.46
CA HIS A 38 47.24 32.19 -2.84
C HIS A 38 47.14 30.66 -2.97
N ASN A 39 47.66 29.92 -1.98
CA ASN A 39 47.61 28.46 -1.95
C ASN A 39 46.22 27.89 -1.59
N MET A 40 45.31 28.69 -1.03
CA MET A 40 43.91 28.30 -0.80
C MET A 40 43.05 28.43 -2.07
N ILE A 41 43.47 29.23 -3.06
CA ILE A 41 42.75 29.37 -4.32
C ILE A 41 42.82 28.04 -5.10
N PRO A 42 41.70 27.54 -5.66
CA PRO A 42 41.65 26.31 -6.44
C PRO A 42 42.72 26.24 -7.54
N SER A 43 43.33 25.08 -7.75
CA SER A 43 44.48 24.90 -8.66
C SER A 43 44.19 25.29 -10.12
N ASN A 44 42.94 25.18 -10.56
CA ASN A 44 42.48 25.57 -11.90
C ASN A 44 42.28 27.10 -12.07
N LEU A 45 42.09 27.85 -10.97
CA LEU A 45 41.94 29.31 -10.99
C LEU A 45 43.20 30.03 -10.52
N ARG A 46 44.05 29.37 -9.74
CA ARG A 46 45.29 29.92 -9.19
C ARG A 46 46.22 30.52 -10.26
N PRO A 47 46.38 29.96 -11.48
CA PRO A 47 47.17 30.59 -12.53
C PRO A 47 46.63 31.95 -12.98
N LEU A 48 45.34 32.24 -12.77
CA LEU A 48 44.73 33.53 -13.11
C LEU A 48 44.97 34.61 -12.04
N CYS A 49 45.59 34.23 -10.92
CA CYS A 49 45.94 35.14 -9.84
C CYS A 49 47.44 35.46 -9.88
N MET A 50 47.76 36.73 -10.02
CA MET A 50 49.13 37.18 -10.09
C MET A 50 49.71 37.45 -8.71
N SER A 51 50.66 36.63 -8.29
CA SER A 51 51.33 36.76 -6.99
C SER A 51 52.72 37.42 -7.14
N VAL A 52 52.82 38.69 -6.72
CA VAL A 52 54.06 39.47 -6.73
C VAL A 52 54.60 39.56 -5.31
N LEU A 53 55.33 38.53 -4.88
CA LEU A 53 55.92 38.42 -3.53
C LEU A 53 57.42 38.75 -3.60
N SER A 54 58.08 38.86 -2.45
CA SER A 54 59.50 39.22 -2.33
C SER A 54 60.48 38.30 -3.09
N ASN A 55 60.12 37.04 -3.37
CA ASN A 55 60.99 36.13 -4.14
C ASN A 55 60.83 36.29 -5.66
N VAL A 56 61.72 37.10 -6.26
CA VAL A 56 61.73 37.48 -7.68
C VAL A 56 61.76 36.28 -8.65
N ARG A 57 62.35 35.13 -8.27
CA ARG A 57 62.39 33.94 -9.14
C ARG A 57 61.03 33.24 -9.20
N ASP A 58 60.40 33.04 -8.05
CA ASP A 58 59.10 32.38 -7.93
C ASP A 58 57.98 33.22 -8.59
N SER A 59 58.03 34.55 -8.43
CA SER A 59 57.10 35.46 -9.12
C SER A 59 57.20 35.43 -10.65
N ARG A 60 58.36 35.06 -11.23
CA ARG A 60 58.50 34.94 -12.70
C ARG A 60 57.81 33.70 -13.26
N GLU A 61 57.99 32.55 -12.64
CA GLU A 61 57.37 31.31 -13.08
C GLU A 61 55.84 31.41 -12.97
N LYS A 62 55.36 32.01 -11.87
CA LYS A 62 53.92 32.30 -11.69
C LYS A 62 53.38 33.24 -12.77
N LEU A 63 54.12 34.29 -13.10
CA LEU A 63 53.77 35.21 -14.17
C LEU A 63 53.69 34.50 -15.52
N GLU A 64 54.68 33.68 -15.86
CA GLU A 64 54.71 32.92 -17.12
C GLU A 64 53.48 32.01 -17.27
N ARG A 65 53.17 31.24 -16.21
CA ARG A 65 51.98 30.39 -16.19
C ARG A 65 50.69 31.19 -16.32
N ALA A 66 50.60 32.35 -15.67
CA ALA A 66 49.43 33.22 -15.78
C ALA A 66 49.22 33.72 -17.21
N VAL A 67 50.27 34.23 -17.85
CA VAL A 67 50.20 34.71 -19.25
C VAL A 67 49.82 33.58 -20.20
N ALA A 68 50.43 32.39 -20.03
CA ALA A 68 50.12 31.22 -20.84
C ALA A 68 48.65 30.81 -20.68
N THR A 69 48.17 30.67 -19.45
CA THR A 69 46.79 30.25 -19.15
C THR A 69 45.75 31.25 -19.64
N ILE A 70 45.96 32.55 -19.43
CA ILE A 70 45.05 33.60 -19.91
C ILE A 70 45.01 33.60 -21.45
N THR A 71 46.17 33.48 -22.10
CA THR A 71 46.24 33.42 -23.58
C THR A 71 45.52 32.17 -24.11
N GLU A 72 45.74 31.01 -23.50
CA GLU A 72 45.08 29.75 -23.87
C GLU A 72 43.56 29.86 -23.74
N ILE A 73 43.06 30.37 -22.61
CA ILE A 73 41.62 30.57 -22.39
C ILE A 73 41.02 31.47 -23.47
N VAL A 74 41.62 32.62 -23.75
CA VAL A 74 41.04 33.57 -24.71
C VAL A 74 41.11 33.04 -26.15
N THR A 75 42.16 32.29 -26.51
CA THR A 75 42.36 31.78 -27.88
C THR A 75 41.59 30.51 -28.18
N GLN A 76 41.46 29.59 -27.22
CA GLN A 76 40.78 28.30 -27.44
C GLN A 76 39.30 28.32 -27.09
N SER A 77 38.84 29.26 -26.27
CA SER A 77 37.43 29.28 -25.84
C SER A 77 36.51 29.86 -26.91
N GLN A 78 35.41 29.16 -27.19
CA GLN A 78 34.34 29.65 -28.05
C GLN A 78 33.21 30.22 -27.19
N LEU A 79 32.83 31.47 -27.47
CA LEU A 79 31.82 32.21 -26.71
C LEU A 79 30.48 31.46 -26.60
N HIS A 80 29.96 30.94 -27.71
CA HIS A 80 28.69 30.22 -27.73
C HIS A 80 28.73 28.92 -26.92
N VAL A 81 29.81 28.13 -27.04
CA VAL A 81 30.02 26.89 -26.27
C VAL A 81 30.08 27.17 -24.77
N LEU A 82 30.75 28.25 -24.36
CA LEU A 82 30.82 28.63 -22.95
C LEU A 82 29.46 29.08 -22.40
N LEU A 83 28.70 29.87 -23.16
CA LEU A 83 27.35 30.30 -22.77
C LEU A 83 26.40 29.11 -22.61
N GLU A 84 26.40 28.17 -23.58
CA GLU A 84 25.62 26.95 -23.50
C GLU A 84 26.02 26.08 -22.30
N LYS A 85 27.33 25.92 -22.08
CA LYS A 85 27.84 25.19 -20.91
C LYS A 85 27.44 25.82 -19.59
N ILE A 86 27.49 27.15 -19.48
CA ILE A 86 27.06 27.87 -18.27
C ILE A 86 25.57 27.65 -18.04
N LYS A 87 24.74 27.81 -19.06
CA LYS A 87 23.30 27.56 -18.95
C LYS A 87 23.00 26.13 -18.48
N ASN A 88 23.62 25.12 -19.11
CA ASN A 88 23.46 23.72 -18.71
C ASN A 88 23.90 23.46 -17.26
N LEU A 89 24.97 24.12 -16.79
CA LEU A 89 25.44 23.99 -15.42
C LEU A 89 24.55 24.73 -14.41
N GLU A 90 23.94 25.86 -14.80
CA GLU A 90 22.95 26.59 -14.00
C GLU A 90 21.67 25.78 -13.86
N ASP A 91 21.10 25.31 -14.98
CA ASP A 91 19.92 24.45 -15.00
C ASP A 91 20.15 23.17 -14.16
N LYS A 92 21.32 22.55 -14.29
CA LYS A 92 21.71 21.40 -13.47
C LYS A 92 21.81 21.75 -11.99
N LEU A 93 22.40 22.90 -11.65
CA LEU A 93 22.55 23.34 -10.27
C LEU A 93 21.20 23.62 -9.60
N ASP A 94 20.26 24.21 -10.34
CA ASP A 94 18.91 24.49 -9.85
C ASP A 94 18.12 23.18 -9.68
N TRP A 95 18.17 22.26 -10.65
CA TRP A 95 17.60 20.92 -10.49
C TRP A 95 18.16 20.17 -9.26
N LEU A 96 19.48 20.19 -9.07
CA LEU A 96 20.11 19.55 -7.91
C LEU A 96 19.64 20.15 -6.57
N ARG A 97 19.40 21.47 -6.53
CA ARG A 97 18.88 22.16 -5.34
C ARG A 97 17.40 21.84 -5.08
N GLU A 98 16.59 21.76 -6.12
CA GLU A 98 15.19 21.35 -6.01
C GLU A 98 15.08 19.92 -5.51
N GLU A 99 15.86 18.99 -6.06
CA GLU A 99 15.90 17.60 -5.61
C GLU A 99 16.37 17.50 -4.15
N LEU A 100 17.39 18.28 -3.76
CA LEU A 100 17.83 18.35 -2.38
C LEU A 100 16.69 18.82 -1.45
N THR A 101 15.94 19.83 -1.86
CA THR A 101 14.81 20.38 -1.09
C THR A 101 13.66 19.37 -0.96
N LYS A 102 13.35 18.62 -2.03
CA LYS A 102 12.34 17.54 -1.99
C LYS A 102 12.74 16.43 -1.02
N ILE A 103 14.00 16.01 -1.06
CA ILE A 103 14.55 15.01 -0.15
C ILE A 103 14.49 15.49 1.30
N GLU A 104 14.92 16.73 1.56
CA GLU A 104 14.86 17.33 2.90
C GLU A 104 13.43 17.39 3.44
N ARG A 105 12.46 17.75 2.60
CA ARG A 105 11.03 17.74 2.95
C ARG A 105 10.52 16.33 3.25
N ARG A 106 10.89 15.34 2.43
CA ARG A 106 10.46 13.95 2.64
C ARG A 106 11.05 13.37 3.93
N ILE A 107 12.34 13.60 4.21
CA ILE A 107 12.96 13.22 5.48
C ILE A 107 12.21 13.87 6.64
N LYS A 108 11.85 15.16 6.53
CA LYS A 108 11.07 15.86 7.55
C LYS A 108 9.71 15.18 7.82
N GLU A 109 8.94 14.92 6.76
CA GLU A 109 7.62 14.30 6.87
C GLU A 109 7.68 12.93 7.53
N LEU A 110 8.69 12.12 7.18
CA LEU A 110 8.92 10.81 7.78
C LEU A 110 9.40 10.93 9.23
N SER A 111 10.32 11.85 9.53
CA SER A 111 10.84 12.06 10.89
C SER A 111 9.74 12.48 11.85
N LEU A 112 8.79 13.32 11.42
CA LEU A 112 7.66 13.74 12.26
C LEU A 112 6.79 12.58 12.74
N THR A 113 6.71 11.47 11.99
CA THR A 113 5.95 10.28 12.43
C THR A 113 6.50 9.66 13.72
N GLN A 114 7.78 9.88 14.02
CA GLN A 114 8.45 9.37 15.23
C GLN A 114 8.13 10.17 16.49
N TYR A 115 7.64 11.41 16.33
CA TYR A 115 7.36 12.33 17.44
C TYR A 115 5.86 12.54 17.68
N ARG A 116 5.01 11.81 16.95
CA ARG A 116 3.55 11.86 17.10
C ARG A 116 3.11 10.91 18.20
N TYR A 117 2.35 11.42 19.16
CA TYR A 117 1.76 10.60 20.21
C TYR A 117 0.67 9.73 19.58
N ILE A 118 0.65 8.45 19.92
CA ILE A 118 -0.35 7.47 19.49
C ILE A 118 -1.28 7.27 20.67
N LYS A 119 -2.58 7.46 20.46
CA LYS A 119 -3.56 7.14 21.48
C LYS A 119 -3.71 5.61 21.60
N PHE A 120 -3.44 5.08 22.79
CA PHE A 120 -3.62 3.68 23.15
C PHE A 120 -4.51 3.61 24.39
N ASP A 121 -5.72 3.06 24.24
CA ASP A 121 -6.78 3.15 25.26
C ASP A 121 -7.01 4.61 25.72
N ASP A 122 -6.81 4.94 27.00
CA ASP A 122 -6.96 6.28 27.56
C ASP A 122 -5.63 7.04 27.73
N GLU A 123 -4.52 6.42 27.32
CA GLU A 123 -3.17 6.98 27.45
C GLU A 123 -2.55 7.32 26.08
N GLU A 124 -1.50 8.14 26.11
CA GLU A 124 -0.81 8.67 24.94
C GLU A 124 0.66 8.25 24.99
N PHE A 125 1.12 7.51 23.99
CA PHE A 125 2.48 7.00 23.94
C PHE A 125 3.20 7.47 22.70
N LEU A 126 4.52 7.67 22.77
CA LEU A 126 5.31 7.81 21.56
C LEU A 126 5.51 6.43 20.89
N PRO A 127 5.88 6.40 19.60
CA PRO A 127 6.14 5.15 18.88
C PRO A 127 7.23 4.28 19.54
N ALA A 128 8.17 4.87 20.26
CA ALA A 128 9.18 4.13 21.03
C ALA A 128 8.56 3.42 22.26
N ASP A 129 7.74 4.13 23.03
CA ASP A 129 7.16 3.64 24.29
C ASP A 129 6.10 2.56 24.06
N ILE A 130 5.32 2.70 22.99
CA ILE A 130 4.21 1.78 22.68
C ILE A 130 4.70 0.38 22.29
N ILE A 131 5.97 0.21 21.89
CA ILE A 131 6.52 -1.09 21.50
C ILE A 131 6.61 -2.03 22.70
N GLU A 132 6.98 -1.52 23.88
CA GLU A 132 6.99 -2.34 25.10
C GLU A 132 5.57 -2.80 25.44
N LYS A 133 4.57 -1.91 25.30
CA LYS A 133 3.15 -2.26 25.47
C LYS A 133 2.65 -3.28 24.45
N ILE A 134 3.07 -3.16 23.19
CA ILE A 134 2.76 -4.14 22.14
C ILE A 134 3.37 -5.51 22.51
N LYS A 135 4.59 -5.57 23.04
CA LYS A 135 5.22 -6.83 23.46
C LYS A 135 4.49 -7.48 24.65
N GLU A 136 3.98 -6.68 25.58
CA GLU A 136 3.20 -7.15 26.73
C GLU A 136 1.85 -7.77 26.29
N GLU A 137 1.11 -7.10 25.39
CA GLU A 137 -0.22 -7.56 24.94
C GLU A 137 -0.17 -8.62 23.81
N GLU A 138 0.97 -8.79 23.12
CA GLU A 138 1.08 -9.66 21.94
C GLU A 138 0.56 -11.08 22.18
N LYS A 139 0.81 -11.64 23.37
CA LYS A 139 0.37 -12.99 23.74
C LYS A 139 -1.15 -13.19 23.63
N ASN A 140 -1.93 -12.14 23.85
CA ASN A 140 -3.40 -12.19 23.82
C ASN A 140 -3.97 -12.10 22.40
N HIS A 141 -3.15 -11.74 21.41
CA HIS A 141 -3.58 -11.44 20.04
C HIS A 141 -3.00 -12.38 18.98
N ILE A 142 -2.23 -13.40 19.39
CA ILE A 142 -1.55 -14.37 18.50
C ILE A 142 -2.52 -15.08 17.54
N TRP A 143 -3.77 -15.29 17.95
CA TRP A 143 -4.79 -16.01 17.17
C TRP A 143 -5.15 -15.28 15.84
N PHE A 144 -4.99 -13.95 15.79
CA PHE A 144 -5.31 -13.10 14.65
C PHE A 144 -4.02 -12.57 14.00
N VAL A 145 -3.71 -13.05 12.79
CA VAL A 145 -2.40 -12.87 12.12
C VAL A 145 -2.47 -11.94 10.91
N ASP A 146 -3.68 -11.54 10.48
CA ASP A 146 -3.86 -10.64 9.35
C ASP A 146 -3.44 -9.19 9.71
N SER A 147 -3.14 -8.39 8.68
CA SER A 147 -2.66 -7.01 8.81
C SER A 147 -3.69 -6.02 8.25
N PRO A 148 -4.74 -5.68 9.02
CA PRO A 148 -5.87 -4.92 8.55
C PRO A 148 -5.48 -3.51 8.07
N GLU A 149 -6.33 -2.90 7.26
CA GLU A 149 -6.17 -1.50 6.88
C GLU A 149 -6.55 -0.57 8.03
N TYR A 150 -5.90 0.59 8.06
CA TYR A 150 -6.11 1.61 9.08
C TYR A 150 -6.13 2.99 8.44
N GLU A 151 -6.88 3.89 9.07
CA GLU A 151 -6.85 5.32 8.78
C GLU A 151 -6.35 6.06 10.03
N ILE A 152 -5.70 7.21 9.83
CA ILE A 152 -5.25 8.05 10.94
C ILE A 152 -5.96 9.39 10.92
N THR A 153 -6.37 9.86 12.10
CA THR A 153 -6.75 11.26 12.30
C THR A 153 -5.78 11.89 13.29
N ILE A 154 -5.29 13.09 12.96
CA ILE A 154 -4.34 13.83 13.79
C ILE A 154 -5.09 14.96 14.47
N LYS A 155 -5.06 15.00 15.80
CA LYS A 155 -5.57 16.11 16.60
C LYS A 155 -4.41 16.92 17.17
N ASN A 156 -4.47 18.23 16.99
CA ASN A 156 -3.44 19.15 17.46
C ASN A 156 -3.87 19.78 18.79
N PHE A 157 -3.06 19.62 19.83
CA PHE A 157 -3.31 20.17 21.16
C PHE A 157 -2.08 20.92 21.67
N GLU A 158 -2.13 22.26 21.64
CA GLU A 158 -1.22 23.28 22.23
C GLU A 158 0.32 23.08 22.18
N LYS A 159 0.83 21.93 21.69
CA LYS A 159 2.22 21.46 21.48
C LYS A 159 2.36 19.95 21.14
N LYS A 160 1.28 19.19 21.06
CA LYS A 160 1.29 17.74 20.72
C LYS A 160 0.38 17.43 19.53
N GLU A 161 0.88 16.58 18.64
CA GLU A 161 0.08 15.92 17.60
C GLU A 161 -0.27 14.52 18.10
N ILE A 162 -1.57 14.24 18.23
CA ILE A 162 -2.08 12.94 18.68
C ILE A 162 -2.72 12.21 17.50
N VAL A 163 -2.18 11.03 17.20
CA VAL A 163 -2.66 10.09 16.19
C VAL A 163 -3.70 9.18 16.80
N HIS A 164 -4.90 9.23 16.24
CA HIS A 164 -5.97 8.27 16.49
C HIS A 164 -6.01 7.27 15.34
N ILE A 165 -5.77 6.00 15.64
CA ILE A 165 -5.90 4.91 14.68
C ILE A 165 -7.37 4.52 14.58
N ILE A 166 -7.96 4.73 13.41
CA ILE A 166 -9.32 4.36 13.07
C ILE A 166 -9.27 3.05 12.30
N VAL A 167 -10.00 2.06 12.79
CA VAL A 167 -10.18 0.77 12.12
C VAL A 167 -11.61 0.60 11.70
N ASN A 168 -11.80 0.16 10.46
CA ASN A 168 -13.11 -0.11 9.87
C ASN A 168 -13.15 -1.59 9.42
N PRO A 169 -13.40 -2.53 10.35
CA PRO A 169 -13.57 -3.93 10.00
C PRO A 169 -14.66 -4.09 8.91
N PRO A 170 -14.48 -4.99 7.94
CA PRO A 170 -15.41 -5.15 6.82
C PRO A 170 -16.76 -5.73 7.22
N LEU A 171 -16.88 -6.28 8.44
CA LEU A 171 -18.11 -6.83 9.02
C LEU A 171 -18.44 -6.13 10.34
N SER A 172 -19.73 -5.86 10.56
CA SER A 172 -20.22 -5.36 11.85
C SER A 172 -20.21 -6.47 12.93
N THR A 173 -20.42 -6.10 14.21
CA THR A 173 -20.55 -7.14 15.26
C THR A 173 -21.77 -8.02 15.02
N GLU A 174 -22.85 -7.45 14.53
CA GLU A 174 -24.09 -8.18 14.20
C GLU A 174 -23.84 -9.15 13.05
N GLU A 175 -23.11 -8.75 12.01
CA GLU A 175 -22.73 -9.61 10.89
C GLU A 175 -21.76 -10.73 11.30
N ILE A 176 -20.89 -10.52 12.30
CA ILE A 176 -20.03 -11.57 12.87
C ILE A 176 -20.86 -12.60 13.65
N GLU A 177 -21.86 -12.17 14.43
CA GLU A 177 -22.77 -13.09 15.11
C GLU A 177 -23.69 -13.83 14.12
N GLU A 178 -24.13 -13.17 13.05
CA GLU A 178 -24.80 -13.79 11.90
C GLU A 178 -23.91 -14.87 11.28
N LEU A 179 -22.61 -14.56 11.06
CA LEU A 179 -21.64 -15.48 10.49
C LEU A 179 -21.41 -16.72 11.37
N LYS A 180 -21.35 -16.56 12.71
CA LYS A 180 -21.30 -17.69 13.66
C LYS A 180 -22.52 -18.59 13.54
N THR A 181 -23.71 -17.98 13.54
CA THR A 181 -24.98 -18.70 13.44
C THR A 181 -25.08 -19.48 12.13
N LEU A 182 -24.74 -18.84 11.01
CA LEU A 182 -24.71 -19.46 9.69
C LEU A 182 -23.67 -20.59 9.62
N ARG A 183 -22.46 -20.39 10.17
CA ARG A 183 -21.43 -21.45 10.22
C ARG A 183 -21.94 -22.69 10.93
N ASN A 184 -22.55 -22.54 12.10
CA ASN A 184 -23.05 -23.67 12.88
C ASN A 184 -24.16 -24.43 12.16
N GLN A 185 -25.06 -23.72 11.47
CA GLN A 185 -26.12 -24.34 10.67
C GLN A 185 -25.59 -25.05 9.42
N LEU A 186 -24.49 -24.56 8.85
CA LEU A 186 -23.96 -25.03 7.56
C LEU A 186 -22.79 -26.01 7.68
N LEU A 187 -22.15 -26.16 8.84
CA LEU A 187 -20.86 -26.84 9.01
C LEU A 187 -20.81 -28.24 8.38
N GLU A 188 -21.87 -29.02 8.55
CA GLU A 188 -22.00 -30.36 7.99
C GLU A 188 -22.21 -30.37 6.46
N TYR A 189 -22.76 -29.29 5.91
CA TYR A 189 -23.13 -29.13 4.49
C TYR A 189 -22.12 -28.30 3.67
N LEU A 190 -21.13 -27.65 4.30
CA LEU A 190 -20.17 -26.76 3.63
C LEU A 190 -19.44 -27.44 2.45
N SER A 191 -19.11 -28.73 2.57
CA SER A 191 -18.50 -29.50 1.49
C SER A 191 -19.47 -29.75 0.34
N ASP A 192 -20.72 -30.13 0.63
CA ASP A 192 -21.73 -30.48 -0.37
C ASP A 192 -22.21 -29.23 -1.15
N LEU A 193 -22.33 -28.10 -0.46
CA LEU A 193 -22.80 -26.82 -1.03
C LEU A 193 -21.74 -26.12 -1.91
N SER A 194 -20.50 -26.61 -1.88
CA SER A 194 -19.39 -26.13 -2.72
C SER A 194 -19.44 -26.66 -4.17
N TYR A 195 -20.26 -27.69 -4.44
CA TYR A 195 -20.45 -28.31 -5.76
C TYR A 195 -21.66 -27.73 -6.51
N ASP A 196 -21.70 -27.97 -7.83
CA ASP A 196 -22.83 -27.65 -8.70
C ASP A 196 -23.95 -28.69 -8.55
N LEU A 197 -25.17 -28.22 -8.30
CA LEU A 197 -26.38 -29.03 -8.08
C LEU A 197 -27.49 -28.65 -9.08
N PRO A 198 -28.33 -29.61 -9.53
CA PRO A 198 -29.55 -29.32 -10.28
C PRO A 198 -30.59 -28.65 -9.38
N SER A 199 -31.49 -27.85 -9.96
CA SER A 199 -32.66 -27.36 -9.21
C SER A 199 -33.68 -28.47 -9.03
N ALA A 200 -34.31 -28.58 -7.86
CA ALA A 200 -35.36 -29.57 -7.62
C ALA A 200 -36.57 -29.35 -8.54
N ASN A 201 -36.80 -28.12 -9.03
CA ASN A 201 -37.88 -27.83 -9.99
C ASN A 201 -37.58 -28.32 -11.42
N GLU A 202 -36.31 -28.57 -11.74
CA GLU A 202 -35.90 -29.14 -13.03
C GLU A 202 -35.88 -30.67 -13.02
N LEU A 203 -36.02 -31.28 -11.84
CA LEU A 203 -36.17 -32.71 -11.63
C LEU A 203 -37.65 -33.09 -11.47
N VAL A 204 -37.94 -34.38 -11.57
CA VAL A 204 -39.24 -34.95 -11.18
C VAL A 204 -39.12 -35.57 -9.80
N ASP A 205 -40.21 -35.57 -9.03
CA ASP A 205 -40.28 -36.29 -7.77
C ASP A 205 -40.34 -37.82 -8.00
N GLY A 206 -40.31 -38.60 -6.91
CA GLY A 206 -40.35 -40.07 -6.99
C GLY A 206 -41.59 -40.60 -7.72
N ILE A 207 -42.75 -39.96 -7.54
CA ILE A 207 -44.01 -40.33 -8.20
C ILE A 207 -43.94 -40.04 -9.70
N GLY A 208 -43.43 -38.86 -10.09
CA GLY A 208 -43.22 -38.50 -11.49
C GLY A 208 -42.23 -39.42 -12.18
N PHE A 209 -41.14 -39.80 -11.50
CA PHE A 209 -40.16 -40.75 -12.02
C PHE A 209 -40.74 -42.17 -12.18
N GLN A 210 -41.51 -42.65 -11.20
CA GLN A 210 -42.22 -43.93 -11.27
C GLN A 210 -43.20 -43.95 -12.45
N LYS A 211 -43.95 -42.87 -12.68
CA LYS A 211 -44.86 -42.76 -13.82
C LYS A 211 -44.12 -42.86 -15.16
N ILE A 212 -42.96 -42.22 -15.30
CA ILE A 212 -42.13 -42.35 -16.51
C ILE A 212 -41.68 -43.82 -16.69
N ALA A 213 -41.27 -44.49 -15.62
CA ALA A 213 -40.86 -45.89 -15.67
C ALA A 213 -42.00 -46.84 -16.09
N GLU A 214 -43.20 -46.66 -15.51
CA GLU A 214 -44.40 -47.46 -15.82
C GLU A 214 -44.87 -47.24 -17.27
N ASP A 215 -44.88 -46.00 -17.75
CA ASP A 215 -45.27 -45.66 -19.12
C ASP A 215 -44.31 -46.31 -20.13
N TYR A 216 -43.00 -46.34 -19.86
CA TYR A 216 -42.01 -46.99 -20.71
C TYR A 216 -42.13 -48.52 -20.73
N GLN A 217 -42.47 -49.15 -19.60
CA GLN A 217 -42.76 -50.59 -19.56
C GLN A 217 -44.01 -50.94 -20.38
N ARG A 218 -45.07 -50.12 -20.28
CA ARG A 218 -46.31 -50.33 -21.05
C ARG A 218 -46.10 -50.13 -22.55
N ILE A 219 -45.38 -49.09 -22.99
CA ILE A 219 -45.07 -48.86 -24.41
C ILE A 219 -44.38 -50.08 -25.03
N SER A 220 -43.36 -50.63 -24.37
CA SER A 220 -42.61 -51.80 -24.86
C SER A 220 -43.49 -53.05 -25.01
N GLN A 221 -44.45 -53.26 -24.09
CA GLN A 221 -45.40 -54.37 -24.16
C GLN A 221 -46.45 -54.18 -25.27
N ILE A 222 -46.96 -52.95 -25.45
CA ILE A 222 -48.00 -52.64 -26.44
C ILE A 222 -47.45 -52.74 -27.87
N GLU A 223 -46.23 -52.25 -28.14
CA GLU A 223 -45.60 -52.34 -29.46
C GLU A 223 -45.39 -53.79 -29.92
N LYS A 224 -45.10 -54.71 -28.99
CA LYS A 224 -44.96 -56.14 -29.28
C LYS A 224 -46.30 -56.79 -29.63
N THR A 225 -47.38 -56.35 -28.99
CA THR A 225 -48.74 -56.88 -29.12
C THR A 225 -49.43 -56.41 -30.42
N ILE A 226 -49.20 -55.18 -30.87
CA ILE A 226 -49.81 -54.63 -32.11
C ILE A 226 -49.40 -55.44 -33.37
N LYS A 227 -48.18 -55.98 -33.40
CA LYS A 227 -47.70 -56.80 -34.52
C LYS A 227 -48.48 -58.11 -34.71
N GLU A 228 -49.20 -58.60 -33.70
CA GLU A 228 -49.93 -59.87 -33.73
C GLU A 228 -51.35 -59.76 -34.27
N TYR A 229 -52.02 -58.59 -34.16
CA TYR A 229 -53.46 -58.47 -34.42
C TYR A 229 -53.86 -58.32 -35.90
N ILE A 230 -53.03 -57.71 -36.77
CA ILE A 230 -53.09 -57.72 -38.26
C ILE A 230 -51.82 -56.99 -38.80
N PRO A 231 -50.97 -57.60 -39.66
CA PRO A 231 -49.74 -56.96 -40.15
C PRO A 231 -49.92 -55.84 -41.20
N THR A 232 -51.13 -55.61 -41.74
CA THR A 232 -51.34 -54.82 -42.97
C THR A 232 -52.41 -53.72 -42.86
N LEU A 233 -52.59 -53.12 -41.68
CA LEU A 233 -53.41 -51.92 -41.54
C LEU A 233 -52.55 -50.66 -41.76
N ILE A 234 -52.77 -49.99 -42.90
CA ILE A 234 -52.15 -48.71 -43.20
C ILE A 234 -53.16 -47.61 -42.87
N PHE A 235 -52.85 -46.83 -41.83
CA PHE A 235 -53.63 -45.66 -41.44
C PHE A 235 -53.25 -44.48 -42.33
N LYS A 236 -54.25 -43.84 -42.94
CA LYS A 236 -54.05 -42.61 -43.75
C LYS A 236 -54.40 -41.34 -43.00
N ASN A 237 -55.13 -41.46 -41.89
CA ASN A 237 -55.54 -40.36 -41.04
C ASN A 237 -55.46 -40.79 -39.57
N GLU A 238 -54.79 -40.01 -38.74
CA GLU A 238 -54.58 -40.27 -37.30
C GLU A 238 -55.33 -39.26 -36.39
N ASP A 239 -56.40 -38.64 -36.89
CA ASP A 239 -57.26 -37.74 -36.13
C ASP A 239 -58.00 -38.48 -34.99
N GLU A 240 -57.87 -37.95 -33.78
CA GLU A 240 -58.37 -38.58 -32.56
C GLU A 240 -59.89 -38.64 -32.46
N LYS A 241 -60.60 -37.63 -33.01
CA LYS A 241 -62.07 -37.62 -33.04
C LYS A 241 -62.59 -38.69 -34.00
N LEU A 242 -61.93 -38.87 -35.14
CA LEU A 242 -62.28 -39.93 -36.10
C LEU A 242 -62.05 -41.33 -35.51
N PHE A 243 -60.97 -41.53 -34.75
CA PHE A 243 -60.71 -42.79 -34.04
C PHE A 243 -61.83 -43.12 -33.04
N ASP A 244 -62.26 -42.14 -32.24
CA ASP A 244 -63.34 -42.31 -31.26
C ASP A 244 -64.69 -42.61 -31.92
N GLU A 245 -65.00 -41.90 -33.00
CA GLU A 245 -66.22 -42.09 -33.75
C GLU A 245 -66.26 -43.49 -34.41
N ALA A 246 -65.16 -43.94 -35.01
CA ALA A 246 -65.07 -45.26 -35.61
C ALA A 246 -65.19 -46.40 -34.60
N LEU A 247 -64.53 -46.29 -33.43
CA LEU A 247 -64.67 -47.28 -32.35
C LEU A 247 -66.12 -47.38 -31.86
N LYS A 248 -66.83 -46.24 -31.77
CA LYS A 248 -68.24 -46.21 -31.35
C LYS A 248 -69.14 -46.91 -32.36
N VAL A 249 -69.03 -46.55 -33.64
CA VAL A 249 -69.89 -47.09 -34.71
C VAL A 249 -69.66 -48.60 -34.90
N LEU A 250 -68.40 -49.06 -34.87
CA LEU A 250 -68.06 -50.47 -34.92
C LEU A 250 -68.69 -51.28 -33.79
N LYS A 251 -68.66 -50.73 -32.57
CA LYS A 251 -69.24 -51.37 -31.38
C LYS A 251 -70.75 -51.54 -31.51
N ASP A 252 -71.45 -50.51 -32.01
CA ASP A 252 -72.91 -50.56 -32.20
C ASP A 252 -73.32 -51.57 -33.28
N THR A 253 -72.55 -51.69 -34.36
CA THR A 253 -72.76 -52.71 -35.41
C THR A 253 -72.56 -54.12 -34.87
N LEU A 254 -71.49 -54.36 -34.10
CA LEU A 254 -71.23 -55.67 -33.47
C LEU A 254 -72.32 -56.07 -32.49
N ASN A 255 -72.84 -55.12 -31.70
CA ASN A 255 -73.91 -55.39 -30.74
C ASN A 255 -75.23 -55.77 -31.42
N THR A 256 -75.59 -55.09 -32.51
CA THR A 256 -76.83 -55.41 -33.24
C THR A 256 -76.75 -56.77 -33.93
N TYR A 257 -75.58 -57.12 -34.49
CA TYR A 257 -75.36 -58.43 -35.09
C TYR A 257 -75.57 -59.59 -34.09
N LYS A 258 -75.09 -59.42 -32.84
CA LYS A 258 -75.24 -60.42 -31.78
C LYS A 258 -76.69 -60.75 -31.42
N LEU A 259 -77.67 -59.90 -31.75
CA LEU A 259 -79.09 -60.14 -31.49
C LEU A 259 -79.77 -61.06 -32.51
N ILE A 260 -79.12 -61.30 -33.65
CA ILE A 260 -79.49 -62.28 -34.66
C ILE A 260 -78.99 -63.63 -34.14
N THR A 261 -79.91 -64.52 -33.72
CA THR A 261 -79.56 -65.80 -33.08
C THR A 261 -80.30 -67.00 -33.67
N GLU A 262 -81.41 -66.77 -34.37
CA GLU A 262 -82.27 -67.84 -34.88
C GLU A 262 -81.90 -68.21 -36.32
N ASN A 263 -81.98 -69.50 -36.66
CA ASN A 263 -81.67 -70.00 -38.02
C ASN A 263 -82.52 -69.36 -39.12
N TRP A 264 -83.78 -69.05 -38.83
CA TRP A 264 -84.66 -68.36 -39.78
C TRP A 264 -84.22 -66.91 -40.02
N GLN A 265 -83.65 -66.23 -39.02
CA GLN A 265 -83.08 -64.89 -39.19
C GLN A 265 -81.84 -64.95 -40.10
N TYR A 266 -80.91 -65.90 -39.88
CA TYR A 266 -79.74 -66.05 -40.75
C TYR A 266 -80.11 -66.39 -42.20
N SER A 267 -81.15 -67.21 -42.38
CA SER A 267 -81.67 -67.54 -43.71
C SER A 267 -82.24 -66.30 -44.40
N LEU A 268 -83.04 -65.50 -43.68
CA LEU A 268 -83.59 -64.23 -44.19
C LEU A 268 -82.49 -63.20 -44.51
N LEU A 269 -81.44 -63.11 -43.69
CA LEU A 269 -80.27 -62.28 -43.93
C LEU A 269 -79.54 -62.70 -45.22
N SER A 270 -79.43 -64.01 -45.47
CA SER A 270 -78.87 -64.52 -46.73
C SER A 270 -79.73 -64.17 -47.94
N GLU A 271 -81.06 -64.18 -47.82
CA GLU A 271 -81.96 -63.84 -48.93
C GLU A 271 -81.95 -62.34 -49.25
N PHE A 272 -81.84 -61.49 -48.23
CA PHE A 272 -81.61 -60.05 -48.39
C PHE A 272 -80.33 -59.73 -49.15
N ARG A 273 -79.25 -60.46 -48.85
CA ARG A 273 -77.96 -60.30 -49.53
C ARG A 273 -77.95 -60.86 -50.95
N LYS A 274 -78.76 -61.89 -51.24
CA LYS A 274 -78.95 -62.46 -52.59
C LYS A 274 -79.92 -61.64 -53.45
N GLY A 275 -80.65 -60.69 -52.86
CA GLY A 275 -81.64 -59.85 -53.56
C GLY A 275 -82.93 -60.59 -53.91
N THR A 276 -83.16 -61.79 -53.37
CA THR A 276 -84.35 -62.60 -53.64
C THR A 276 -85.61 -62.11 -52.93
N LEU A 277 -85.45 -61.33 -51.85
CA LEU A 277 -86.53 -60.66 -51.13
C LEU A 277 -86.29 -59.15 -51.04
N GLU A 278 -87.32 -58.35 -51.31
CA GLU A 278 -87.26 -56.90 -51.12
C GLU A 278 -87.38 -56.51 -49.65
N ILE A 279 -86.25 -56.14 -49.04
CA ILE A 279 -86.15 -55.62 -47.65
C ILE A 279 -87.22 -54.56 -47.34
N ASN A 280 -87.46 -53.63 -48.27
CA ASN A 280 -88.37 -52.51 -48.06
C ASN A 280 -89.85 -52.95 -47.95
N LYS A 281 -90.27 -53.98 -48.70
CA LYS A 281 -91.63 -54.54 -48.61
C LYS A 281 -91.85 -55.23 -47.26
N ILE A 282 -90.85 -55.95 -46.76
CA ILE A 282 -90.90 -56.61 -45.46
C ILE A 282 -90.95 -55.59 -44.32
N LYS A 283 -90.15 -54.52 -44.40
CA LYS A 283 -90.18 -53.41 -43.44
C LYS A 283 -91.57 -52.78 -43.31
N GLN A 284 -92.24 -52.49 -44.43
CA GLN A 284 -93.60 -51.93 -44.43
C GLN A 284 -94.64 -52.89 -43.85
N ALA A 285 -94.49 -54.20 -44.06
CA ALA A 285 -95.40 -55.20 -43.49
C ALA A 285 -95.28 -55.28 -41.96
N ILE A 286 -94.07 -55.16 -41.42
CA ILE A 286 -93.80 -55.18 -39.97
C ILE A 286 -94.33 -53.93 -39.29
N GLU A 287 -94.17 -52.75 -39.90
CA GLU A 287 -94.74 -51.51 -39.37
C GLU A 287 -96.26 -51.63 -39.14
N LYS A 288 -96.98 -52.28 -40.06
CA LYS A 288 -98.42 -52.54 -39.92
C LYS A 288 -98.72 -53.49 -38.76
N LEU A 289 -97.91 -54.52 -38.53
CA LEU A 289 -98.07 -55.43 -37.39
C LEU A 289 -97.82 -54.70 -36.06
N ASN A 290 -96.76 -53.89 -35.99
CA ASN A 290 -96.35 -53.17 -34.78
C ASN A 290 -97.45 -52.25 -34.20
N THR A 291 -98.29 -51.64 -35.03
CA THR A 291 -99.40 -50.78 -34.55
C THR A 291 -100.40 -51.51 -33.66
N LYS A 292 -100.82 -52.72 -34.05
CA LYS A 292 -101.76 -53.56 -33.29
C LYS A 292 -101.06 -54.31 -32.14
N THR A 293 -99.80 -54.66 -32.31
CA THR A 293 -98.95 -55.26 -31.28
C THR A 293 -98.79 -54.34 -30.06
N ASN A 294 -98.73 -53.02 -30.26
CA ASN A 294 -98.70 -52.05 -29.17
C ASN A 294 -100.01 -52.02 -28.35
N GLU A 295 -101.16 -52.15 -29.03
CA GLU A 295 -102.49 -52.23 -28.39
C GLU A 295 -102.62 -53.53 -27.57
N LEU A 296 -102.15 -54.65 -28.12
CA LEU A 296 -102.07 -55.94 -27.43
C LEU A 296 -101.19 -55.87 -26.18
N THR A 297 -100.01 -55.23 -26.28
CA THR A 297 -99.07 -55.11 -25.15
C THR A 297 -99.71 -54.37 -23.98
N LYS A 298 -100.50 -53.31 -24.25
CA LYS A 298 -101.21 -52.55 -23.22
C LYS A 298 -102.31 -53.38 -22.54
N LEU A 299 -103.11 -54.12 -23.31
CA LEU A 299 -104.19 -54.94 -22.76
C LEU A 299 -103.67 -56.15 -21.99
N TYR A 300 -102.60 -56.80 -22.49
CA TYR A 300 -101.95 -57.92 -21.81
C TYR A 300 -101.44 -57.52 -20.41
N GLN A 301 -100.99 -56.27 -20.23
CA GLN A 301 -100.57 -55.75 -18.92
C GLN A 301 -101.74 -55.51 -17.94
N THR A 302 -102.98 -55.41 -18.42
CA THR A 302 -104.17 -55.13 -17.58
C THR A 302 -104.91 -56.37 -17.11
N ILE A 303 -104.52 -57.56 -17.59
CA ILE A 303 -105.18 -58.81 -17.23
C ILE A 303 -104.54 -59.35 -15.95
N ASP A 304 -105.37 -59.58 -14.93
CA ASP A 304 -104.95 -60.21 -13.69
C ASP A 304 -104.88 -61.74 -13.88
N PRO A 305 -103.69 -62.37 -13.80
CA PRO A 305 -103.54 -63.81 -14.00
C PRO A 305 -104.23 -64.66 -12.92
N LEU A 306 -104.65 -64.08 -11.79
CA LEU A 306 -105.37 -64.80 -10.72
C LEU A 306 -106.90 -64.72 -10.88
N GLN A 307 -107.41 -63.91 -11.81
CA GLN A 307 -108.83 -63.68 -11.99
C GLN A 307 -109.40 -64.60 -13.06
N VAL A 308 -110.22 -65.57 -12.66
CA VAL A 308 -110.84 -66.53 -13.59
C VAL A 308 -112.17 -65.97 -14.08
N ILE A 309 -112.17 -65.47 -15.32
CA ILE A 309 -113.37 -64.95 -15.98
C ILE A 309 -113.98 -66.07 -16.84
N THR A 310 -115.16 -66.53 -16.44
CA THR A 310 -115.92 -67.54 -17.19
C THR A 310 -116.97 -66.86 -18.04
N LEU A 311 -116.84 -67.04 -19.36
CA LEU A 311 -117.75 -66.52 -20.37
C LEU A 311 -118.58 -67.66 -20.97
N PRO A 312 -119.88 -67.48 -21.22
CA PRO A 312 -120.70 -68.52 -21.83
C PRO A 312 -120.30 -68.78 -23.29
N GLU A 313 -119.92 -70.02 -23.63
CA GLU A 313 -119.48 -70.39 -25.00
C GLU A 313 -120.61 -70.36 -26.04
N THR A 314 -121.87 -70.41 -25.61
CA THR A 314 -123.04 -70.45 -26.51
C THR A 314 -123.36 -69.11 -27.19
N PHE A 315 -122.64 -68.04 -26.89
CA PHE A 315 -122.89 -66.69 -27.42
C PHE A 315 -121.62 -66.05 -27.99
N SER A 316 -121.75 -65.17 -28.98
CA SER A 316 -120.59 -64.50 -29.57
C SER A 316 -119.93 -63.51 -28.59
N LEU A 317 -118.60 -63.36 -28.66
CA LEU A 317 -117.86 -62.38 -27.83
C LEU A 317 -118.38 -60.94 -28.03
N GLU A 318 -118.95 -60.64 -29.19
CA GLU A 318 -119.46 -59.32 -29.57
C GLU A 318 -120.84 -59.02 -28.94
N GLU A 319 -121.74 -60.02 -28.89
CA GLU A 319 -122.98 -59.92 -28.12
C GLU A 319 -122.69 -59.81 -26.62
N GLN A 320 -121.74 -60.60 -26.12
CA GLN A 320 -121.34 -60.58 -24.71
C GLN A 320 -120.75 -59.23 -24.30
N LYS A 321 -119.84 -58.67 -25.12
CA LYS A 321 -119.29 -57.33 -24.95
C LYS A 321 -120.40 -56.29 -24.82
N THR A 322 -121.34 -56.29 -25.76
CA THR A 322 -122.45 -55.33 -25.81
C THR A 322 -123.31 -55.38 -24.55
N TYR A 323 -123.63 -56.58 -24.06
CA TYR A 323 -124.46 -56.72 -22.87
C TYR A 323 -123.72 -56.38 -21.57
N VAL A 324 -122.42 -56.69 -21.49
CA VAL A 324 -121.55 -56.29 -20.36
C VAL A 324 -121.43 -54.76 -20.30
N GLU A 325 -121.25 -54.09 -21.45
CA GLU A 325 -121.21 -52.62 -21.52
C GLU A 325 -122.53 -52.00 -21.04
N GLN A 326 -123.67 -52.56 -21.45
CA GLN A 326 -124.97 -52.10 -20.95
C GLN A 326 -125.18 -52.37 -19.46
N ALA A 327 -124.63 -53.46 -18.91
CA ALA A 327 -124.70 -53.75 -17.48
C ALA A 327 -123.85 -52.76 -16.67
N LEU A 328 -122.66 -52.43 -17.16
CA LEU A 328 -121.78 -51.39 -16.63
C LEU A 328 -122.46 -50.01 -16.61
N ASP A 329 -123.10 -49.61 -17.71
CA ASP A 329 -123.84 -48.34 -17.78
C ASP A 329 -124.99 -48.29 -16.76
N CYS A 330 -125.67 -49.41 -16.53
CA CYS A 330 -126.72 -49.50 -15.51
C CYS A 330 -126.18 -49.34 -14.08
N LEU A 331 -125.04 -49.99 -13.77
CA LEU A 331 -124.38 -49.86 -12.46
C LEU A 331 -123.85 -48.45 -12.22
N LYS A 332 -123.22 -47.83 -13.22
CA LYS A 332 -122.71 -46.45 -13.14
C LYS A 332 -123.83 -45.43 -12.86
N LYS A 333 -125.07 -45.73 -13.27
CA LYS A 333 -126.26 -44.92 -12.99
C LYS A 333 -126.91 -45.20 -11.61
N GLY A 334 -126.26 -45.97 -10.74
CA GLY A 334 -126.71 -46.26 -9.36
C GLY A 334 -127.90 -47.23 -9.28
N LYS A 335 -128.26 -47.89 -10.39
CA LYS A 335 -129.40 -48.81 -10.47
C LYS A 335 -128.95 -50.25 -10.25
N ARG A 336 -129.75 -51.04 -9.53
CA ARG A 336 -129.52 -52.50 -9.39
C ARG A 336 -129.76 -53.17 -10.75
N ILE A 337 -128.72 -53.81 -11.32
CA ILE A 337 -128.71 -54.49 -12.63
C ILE A 337 -130.01 -55.29 -12.84
N PHE A 338 -130.35 -56.15 -11.89
CA PHE A 338 -131.44 -57.12 -12.05
C PHE A 338 -132.86 -56.60 -11.73
N ARG A 339 -133.02 -55.40 -11.16
CA ARG A 339 -134.33 -54.80 -10.82
C ARG A 339 -134.89 -53.93 -11.95
N PHE A 340 -134.04 -53.35 -12.79
CA PHE A 340 -134.44 -52.62 -14.00
C PHE A 340 -134.58 -53.53 -15.25
N LEU A 341 -134.23 -54.82 -15.12
CA LEU A 341 -134.20 -55.82 -16.19
C LEU A 341 -135.43 -56.75 -16.21
N GLU A 342 -136.56 -56.35 -15.60
CA GLU A 342 -137.76 -57.19 -15.47
C GLU A 342 -138.42 -57.59 -16.80
N PHE A 343 -138.07 -56.96 -17.93
CA PHE A 343 -138.71 -57.19 -19.24
C PHE A 343 -137.85 -57.91 -20.31
N ASN A 344 -136.58 -58.33 -20.06
CA ASN A 344 -135.78 -59.08 -21.05
C ASN A 344 -135.09 -60.34 -20.47
N ARG A 345 -135.70 -61.51 -20.72
CA ARG A 345 -135.23 -62.81 -20.19
C ARG A 345 -133.87 -63.27 -20.76
N LYS A 346 -133.57 -63.00 -22.05
CA LYS A 346 -132.30 -63.41 -22.70
C LYS A 346 -131.09 -62.66 -22.14
N LYS A 347 -131.18 -61.33 -22.03
CA LYS A 347 -130.12 -60.48 -21.46
C LYS A 347 -129.83 -60.84 -19.99
N LYS A 348 -130.88 -61.12 -19.22
CA LYS A 348 -130.77 -61.55 -17.81
C LYS A 348 -130.10 -62.92 -17.67
N ALA A 349 -130.31 -63.84 -18.62
CA ALA A 349 -129.66 -65.15 -18.62
C ALA A 349 -128.15 -65.05 -18.91
N ILE A 350 -127.76 -64.27 -19.92
CA ILE A 350 -126.35 -64.07 -20.30
C ILE A 350 -125.56 -63.41 -19.16
N LEU A 351 -126.08 -62.30 -18.61
CA LEU A 351 -125.40 -61.60 -17.52
C LEU A 351 -125.31 -62.43 -16.23
N LYS A 352 -126.24 -63.37 -16.00
CA LYS A 352 -126.13 -64.33 -14.88
C LYS A 352 -125.13 -65.45 -15.11
N SER A 353 -124.90 -65.84 -16.38
CA SER A 353 -123.94 -66.89 -16.73
C SER A 353 -122.49 -66.41 -16.77
N ILE A 354 -122.28 -65.09 -16.82
CA ILE A 354 -120.94 -64.50 -16.69
C ILE A 354 -120.55 -64.59 -15.22
N LEU A 355 -119.42 -65.25 -14.97
CA LEU A 355 -118.88 -65.44 -13.64
C LEU A 355 -117.46 -64.90 -13.58
N ILE A 356 -117.15 -64.23 -12.48
CA ILE A 356 -115.81 -63.84 -12.11
C ILE A 356 -115.45 -64.57 -10.83
N ASN A 357 -114.38 -65.36 -10.85
CA ASN A 357 -113.99 -66.23 -9.75
C ASN A 357 -115.13 -67.15 -9.24
N GLY A 358 -115.96 -67.65 -10.17
CA GLY A 358 -117.10 -68.52 -9.88
C GLY A 358 -118.33 -67.85 -9.27
N LYS A 359 -118.33 -66.52 -9.11
CA LYS A 359 -119.47 -65.74 -8.59
C LYS A 359 -119.99 -64.73 -9.62
N SER A 360 -121.23 -64.30 -9.46
CA SER A 360 -121.76 -63.20 -10.27
C SER A 360 -120.99 -61.91 -9.95
N PRO A 361 -120.66 -61.07 -10.94
CA PRO A 361 -119.89 -59.86 -10.70
C PRO A 361 -120.74 -58.81 -9.97
N ASP A 362 -120.22 -58.32 -8.86
CA ASP A 362 -120.93 -57.48 -7.90
C ASP A 362 -120.41 -56.02 -7.86
N SER A 363 -119.24 -55.75 -8.47
CA SER A 363 -118.63 -54.42 -8.52
C SER A 363 -118.47 -53.87 -9.95
N ILE A 364 -118.37 -52.54 -10.09
CA ILE A 364 -118.13 -51.90 -11.40
C ILE A 364 -116.78 -52.37 -11.97
N GLU A 365 -115.78 -52.49 -11.11
CA GLU A 365 -114.42 -52.91 -11.44
C GLU A 365 -114.42 -54.35 -11.99
N GLU A 366 -115.20 -55.26 -11.40
CA GLU A 366 -115.32 -56.63 -11.88
C GLU A 366 -115.96 -56.70 -13.27
N TRP A 367 -116.97 -55.87 -13.56
CA TRP A 367 -117.53 -55.80 -14.90
C TRP A 367 -116.58 -55.15 -15.92
N GLU A 368 -115.76 -54.17 -15.52
CA GLU A 368 -114.73 -53.58 -16.40
C GLU A 368 -113.61 -54.57 -16.73
N ALA A 369 -113.20 -55.41 -15.77
CA ALA A 369 -112.23 -56.48 -16.00
C ALA A 369 -112.72 -57.47 -17.07
N ILE A 370 -114.00 -57.85 -17.03
CA ILE A 370 -114.63 -58.74 -18.01
C ILE A 370 -114.64 -58.11 -19.40
N LEU A 371 -114.94 -56.82 -19.50
CA LEU A 371 -114.92 -56.10 -20.77
C LEU A 371 -113.51 -56.05 -21.39
N ASN A 372 -112.49 -55.80 -20.58
CA ASN A 372 -111.11 -55.76 -21.04
C ASN A 372 -110.62 -57.15 -21.48
N TYR A 373 -111.01 -58.21 -20.77
CA TYR A 373 -110.69 -59.58 -21.16
C TYR A 373 -111.31 -59.96 -22.51
N ILE A 374 -112.57 -59.57 -22.77
CA ILE A 374 -113.21 -59.80 -24.08
C ILE A 374 -112.46 -59.07 -25.21
N ARG A 375 -111.98 -57.84 -24.97
CA ARG A 375 -111.19 -57.06 -25.95
C ARG A 375 -109.85 -57.72 -26.25
N PHE A 376 -109.16 -58.23 -25.22
CA PHE A 376 -107.90 -58.96 -25.35
C PHE A 376 -108.03 -60.20 -26.25
N LEU A 377 -109.04 -61.03 -26.00
CA LEU A 377 -109.32 -62.21 -26.82
C LEU A 377 -109.56 -61.87 -28.30
N THR A 378 -110.21 -60.72 -28.55
CA THR A 378 -110.50 -60.25 -29.90
C THR A 378 -109.21 -59.88 -30.66
N ILE A 379 -108.31 -59.13 -30.01
CA ILE A 379 -107.06 -58.66 -30.64
C ILE A 379 -106.07 -59.80 -30.88
N ILE A 380 -105.95 -60.75 -29.95
CA ILE A 380 -105.08 -61.92 -30.15
C ILE A 380 -105.52 -62.72 -31.38
N LYS A 381 -106.83 -62.96 -31.51
CA LYS A 381 -107.37 -63.71 -32.65
C LYS A 381 -107.05 -63.02 -33.97
N GLU A 382 -107.13 -61.70 -34.03
CA GLU A 382 -106.78 -60.92 -35.21
C GLU A 382 -105.28 -60.96 -35.53
N LEU A 383 -104.43 -60.71 -34.53
CA LEU A 383 -102.97 -60.67 -34.69
C LEU A 383 -102.37 -62.03 -35.04
N LYS A 384 -102.86 -63.10 -34.42
CA LYS A 384 -102.43 -64.47 -34.70
C LYS A 384 -102.67 -64.85 -36.16
N LEU A 385 -103.81 -64.44 -36.73
CA LEU A 385 -104.13 -64.68 -38.14
C LEU A 385 -103.21 -63.89 -39.08
N ARG A 386 -102.94 -62.62 -38.75
CA ARG A 386 -102.03 -61.77 -39.53
C ARG A 386 -100.58 -62.26 -39.48
N TRP A 387 -100.09 -62.64 -38.30
CA TRP A 387 -98.73 -63.17 -38.12
C TRP A 387 -98.53 -64.47 -38.87
N ASN A 388 -99.43 -65.45 -38.73
CA ASN A 388 -99.25 -66.75 -39.40
C ASN A 388 -99.24 -66.62 -40.93
N ASN A 389 -100.05 -65.71 -41.49
CA ASN A 389 -100.01 -65.39 -42.92
C ASN A 389 -98.68 -64.75 -43.34
N PHE A 390 -98.14 -63.85 -42.53
CA PHE A 390 -96.87 -63.18 -42.80
C PHE A 390 -95.68 -64.14 -42.64
N ALA A 391 -95.66 -64.91 -41.56
CA ALA A 391 -94.62 -65.88 -41.21
C ALA A 391 -94.44 -66.95 -42.30
N LYS A 392 -95.54 -67.37 -42.94
CA LYS A 392 -95.50 -68.30 -44.08
C LYS A 392 -94.68 -67.75 -45.27
N ASN A 393 -94.70 -66.44 -45.51
CA ASN A 393 -94.01 -65.83 -46.65
C ASN A 393 -92.50 -65.65 -46.42
N ILE A 394 -92.07 -65.65 -45.15
CA ILE A 394 -90.67 -65.41 -44.77
C ILE A 394 -90.03 -66.63 -44.08
N ASN A 395 -90.68 -67.80 -44.15
CA ASN A 395 -90.29 -69.02 -43.44
C ASN A 395 -90.03 -68.81 -41.93
N ALA A 396 -90.82 -67.94 -41.30
CA ALA A 396 -90.78 -67.74 -39.86
C ALA A 396 -91.76 -68.70 -39.13
N PRO A 397 -91.56 -68.95 -37.82
CA PRO A 397 -92.45 -69.82 -37.03
C PRO A 397 -93.92 -69.35 -37.00
N GLN A 398 -94.86 -70.28 -37.16
CA GLN A 398 -96.32 -70.05 -37.06
C GLN A 398 -96.87 -70.51 -35.68
N LEU A 399 -97.90 -69.84 -35.18
CA LEU A 399 -98.55 -70.10 -33.88
C LEU A 399 -99.66 -71.17 -34.00
N SER A 400 -99.59 -72.26 -33.22
CA SER A 400 -100.58 -73.36 -33.12
C SER A 400 -101.75 -73.06 -32.16
N LYS A 401 -102.82 -73.88 -32.11
CA LYS A 401 -103.89 -73.79 -31.08
C LYS A 401 -103.26 -74.05 -29.69
N ASN A 402 -102.77 -73.01 -29.04
CA ASN A 402 -102.23 -73.09 -27.69
C ASN A 402 -103.38 -73.22 -26.68
N GLU A 403 -103.08 -73.78 -25.51
CA GLU A 403 -104.07 -74.06 -24.45
C GLU A 403 -104.66 -72.77 -23.86
N THR A 404 -103.97 -71.62 -24.00
CA THR A 404 -104.40 -70.32 -23.45
C THR A 404 -104.08 -69.12 -24.38
N PRO A 405 -104.97 -68.11 -24.51
CA PRO A 405 -104.74 -66.88 -25.27
C PRO A 405 -103.53 -66.04 -24.82
N GLU A 406 -103.15 -66.12 -23.55
CA GLU A 406 -102.03 -65.39 -22.95
C GLU A 406 -100.67 -65.88 -23.49
N GLN A 407 -100.53 -67.18 -23.74
CA GLN A 407 -99.33 -67.75 -24.35
C GLN A 407 -99.15 -67.29 -25.80
N ASP A 408 -100.24 -67.22 -26.57
CA ASP A 408 -100.23 -66.73 -27.95
C ASP A 408 -99.72 -65.29 -28.05
N ALA A 409 -100.12 -64.41 -27.12
CA ALA A 409 -99.66 -63.02 -27.11
C ALA A 409 -98.15 -62.91 -26.85
N LYS A 410 -97.63 -63.70 -25.89
CA LYS A 410 -96.21 -63.67 -25.51
C LYS A 410 -95.30 -64.15 -26.65
N GLU A 411 -95.70 -65.22 -27.34
CA GLU A 411 -94.92 -65.80 -28.43
C GLU A 411 -94.90 -64.88 -29.66
N LEU A 412 -96.04 -64.25 -30.00
CA LEU A 412 -96.14 -63.29 -31.10
C LEU A 412 -95.24 -62.05 -30.90
N LEU A 413 -95.21 -61.50 -29.68
CA LEU A 413 -94.36 -60.37 -29.32
C LEU A 413 -92.86 -60.69 -29.45
N PHE A 414 -92.47 -61.92 -29.12
CA PHE A 414 -91.07 -62.36 -29.19
C PHE A 414 -90.57 -62.45 -30.64
N LEU A 415 -91.36 -63.05 -31.53
CA LEU A 415 -90.97 -63.26 -32.93
C LEU A 415 -90.84 -61.94 -33.70
N ILE A 416 -91.74 -60.98 -33.46
CA ILE A 416 -91.69 -59.65 -34.08
C ILE A 416 -90.41 -58.90 -33.67
N LYS A 417 -90.03 -58.95 -32.39
CA LYS A 417 -88.81 -58.31 -31.88
C LYS A 417 -87.53 -58.85 -32.51
N LYS A 418 -87.47 -60.16 -32.78
CA LYS A 418 -86.33 -60.81 -33.45
C LYS A 418 -86.20 -60.34 -34.90
N LEU A 419 -87.31 -60.17 -35.61
CA LEU A 419 -87.30 -59.68 -36.98
C LEU A 419 -86.77 -58.23 -37.10
N ASP A 420 -87.18 -57.35 -36.18
CA ASP A 420 -86.72 -55.96 -36.13
C ASP A 420 -85.20 -55.82 -35.93
N ALA A 421 -84.61 -56.68 -35.09
CA ALA A 421 -83.17 -56.66 -34.83
C ALA A 421 -82.34 -56.94 -36.09
N LEU A 422 -82.78 -57.91 -36.91
CA LEU A 422 -82.11 -58.26 -38.16
C LEU A 422 -82.19 -57.12 -39.18
N LEU A 423 -83.35 -56.50 -39.33
CA LEU A 423 -83.54 -55.41 -40.30
C LEU A 423 -82.69 -54.18 -39.96
N ASN A 424 -82.57 -53.85 -38.69
CA ASN A 424 -81.75 -52.73 -38.24
C ASN A 424 -80.25 -52.97 -38.49
N TYR A 425 -79.75 -54.19 -38.31
CA TYR A 425 -78.36 -54.54 -38.59
C TYR A 425 -77.99 -54.26 -40.06
N GLU A 426 -78.78 -54.78 -41.00
CA GLU A 426 -78.46 -54.71 -42.44
C GLU A 426 -78.72 -53.31 -43.01
N THR A 427 -79.78 -52.62 -42.57
CA THR A 427 -80.20 -51.34 -43.20
C THR A 427 -79.61 -50.09 -42.55
N ILE A 428 -79.11 -50.16 -41.32
CA ILE A 428 -78.68 -48.96 -40.58
C ILE A 428 -77.21 -49.06 -40.15
N TYR A 429 -76.84 -50.14 -39.44
CA TYR A 429 -75.57 -50.18 -38.74
C TYR A 429 -74.40 -50.64 -39.61
N LEU A 430 -74.60 -51.59 -40.52
CA LEU A 430 -73.53 -52.06 -41.41
C LEU A 430 -73.07 -50.98 -42.43
N PRO A 431 -73.97 -50.21 -43.09
CA PRO A 431 -73.57 -49.13 -44.00
C PRO A 431 -72.76 -48.02 -43.31
N LYS A 432 -73.15 -47.60 -42.09
CA LYS A 432 -72.43 -46.59 -41.31
C LYS A 432 -71.01 -47.03 -40.96
N THR A 433 -70.81 -48.30 -40.62
CA THR A 433 -69.48 -48.86 -40.33
C THR A 433 -68.57 -48.85 -41.55
N ARG A 434 -69.06 -49.18 -42.74
CA ARG A 434 -68.25 -49.09 -43.97
C ARG A 434 -67.81 -47.66 -44.26
N GLN A 435 -68.73 -46.71 -44.14
CA GLN A 435 -68.44 -45.30 -44.39
C GLN A 435 -67.33 -44.77 -43.47
N ILE A 436 -67.38 -45.05 -42.16
CA ILE A 436 -66.41 -44.48 -41.22
C ILE A 436 -65.03 -45.16 -41.29
N LEU A 437 -64.96 -46.45 -41.64
CA LEU A 437 -63.68 -47.12 -41.79
C LEU A 437 -62.93 -46.69 -43.06
N SER A 438 -63.67 -46.33 -44.11
CA SER A 438 -63.09 -45.81 -45.35
C SER A 438 -62.33 -44.49 -45.18
N SER A 439 -62.61 -43.70 -44.12
CA SER A 439 -61.90 -42.46 -43.83
C SER A 439 -60.60 -42.66 -43.05
N LEU A 440 -60.46 -43.76 -42.31
CA LEU A 440 -59.30 -44.04 -41.44
C LEU A 440 -58.28 -45.00 -42.07
N ILE A 441 -58.76 -46.00 -42.80
CA ILE A 441 -57.96 -47.14 -43.26
C ILE A 441 -57.98 -47.21 -44.79
N VAL A 442 -56.83 -47.52 -45.40
CA VAL A 442 -56.72 -47.77 -46.86
C VAL A 442 -57.38 -49.11 -47.22
N ASP A 443 -58.12 -49.18 -48.33
CA ASP A 443 -58.85 -50.39 -48.80
C ASP A 443 -59.94 -50.93 -47.83
N ALA A 444 -60.53 -50.09 -46.98
CA ALA A 444 -61.53 -50.50 -45.97
C ALA A 444 -62.66 -51.39 -46.52
N ASP A 445 -63.19 -51.11 -47.71
CA ASP A 445 -64.30 -51.89 -48.29
C ASP A 445 -63.93 -53.35 -48.62
N LYS A 446 -62.65 -53.65 -48.88
CA LYS A 446 -62.17 -55.03 -49.10
C LYS A 446 -61.94 -55.78 -47.79
N ILE A 447 -61.70 -55.04 -46.71
CA ILE A 447 -61.33 -55.58 -45.39
C ILE A 447 -62.55 -55.79 -44.51
N VAL A 448 -63.62 -54.99 -44.69
CA VAL A 448 -64.87 -55.08 -43.92
C VAL A 448 -65.68 -56.29 -44.37
N THR A 449 -65.46 -57.41 -43.69
CA THR A 449 -66.25 -58.65 -43.76
C THR A 449 -66.84 -58.93 -42.38
N ASP A 450 -67.90 -59.75 -42.31
CA ASP A 450 -68.58 -60.05 -41.05
C ASP A 450 -67.63 -60.65 -39.98
N ALA A 451 -66.56 -61.34 -40.39
CA ALA A 451 -65.58 -61.96 -39.51
C ALA A 451 -64.42 -61.03 -39.07
N SER A 452 -64.24 -59.86 -39.69
CA SER A 452 -63.06 -58.99 -39.47
C SER A 452 -63.33 -57.75 -38.63
N LEU A 453 -64.59 -57.38 -38.39
CA LEU A 453 -64.97 -56.16 -37.65
C LEU A 453 -64.39 -56.10 -36.23
N GLU A 454 -64.35 -57.23 -35.52
CA GLU A 454 -63.81 -57.31 -34.14
C GLU A 454 -62.29 -57.14 -34.09
N LYS A 455 -61.57 -57.65 -35.10
CA LYS A 455 -60.12 -57.48 -35.19
C LYS A 455 -59.73 -56.03 -35.48
N ILE A 456 -60.48 -55.35 -36.34
CA ILE A 456 -60.28 -53.92 -36.66
C ILE A 456 -60.50 -53.04 -35.43
N TYR A 457 -61.54 -53.33 -34.65
CA TYR A 457 -61.84 -52.61 -33.41
C TYR A 457 -60.67 -52.67 -32.39
N ASN A 458 -60.09 -53.86 -32.19
CA ASN A 458 -58.99 -54.06 -31.25
C ASN A 458 -57.69 -53.37 -31.71
N ALA A 459 -57.39 -53.40 -33.01
CA ALA A 459 -56.21 -52.72 -33.56
C ALA A 459 -56.28 -51.19 -33.41
N LEU A 460 -57.45 -50.58 -33.68
CA LEU A 460 -57.67 -49.13 -33.50
C LEU A 460 -57.53 -48.69 -32.05
N LYS A 461 -58.03 -49.50 -31.10
CA LYS A 461 -57.95 -49.23 -29.66
C LYS A 461 -56.50 -49.18 -29.16
N LEU A 462 -55.67 -50.17 -29.54
CA LEU A 462 -54.27 -50.25 -29.11
C LEU A 462 -53.40 -49.10 -29.68
N ARG A 463 -53.67 -48.66 -30.92
CA ARG A 463 -52.96 -47.54 -31.55
C ARG A 463 -53.18 -46.21 -30.81
N LYS A 464 -54.39 -45.99 -30.26
CA LYS A 464 -54.71 -44.80 -29.44
C LYS A 464 -53.91 -44.76 -28.14
N GLU A 465 -53.70 -45.91 -27.49
CA GLU A 465 -52.98 -45.97 -26.20
C GLU A 465 -51.50 -45.58 -26.32
N ILE A 466 -50.80 -45.94 -27.39
CA ILE A 466 -49.38 -45.53 -27.60
C ILE A 466 -49.22 -44.01 -27.66
N LYS A 467 -50.16 -43.30 -28.31
CA LYS A 467 -50.11 -41.83 -28.47
C LYS A 467 -50.12 -41.11 -27.11
N ASN A 468 -50.83 -41.66 -26.13
CA ASN A 468 -50.98 -41.05 -24.80
C ASN A 468 -49.69 -41.01 -23.98
N PHE A 469 -48.67 -41.82 -24.32
CA PHE A 469 -47.43 -41.93 -23.55
C PHE A 469 -46.25 -41.11 -24.09
N GLN A 470 -46.46 -40.26 -25.12
CA GLN A 470 -45.39 -39.44 -25.71
C GLN A 470 -44.81 -38.36 -24.77
N SER A 471 -45.59 -37.87 -23.82
CA SER A 471 -45.18 -36.85 -22.85
C SER A 471 -44.08 -37.34 -21.89
N SER A 472 -44.20 -38.56 -21.39
CA SER A 472 -43.20 -39.21 -20.51
C SER A 472 -41.88 -39.49 -21.24
N LYS A 473 -41.93 -39.77 -22.54
CA LYS A 473 -40.74 -39.92 -23.40
C LYS A 473 -39.97 -38.61 -23.54
N TYR A 474 -40.67 -37.51 -23.81
CA TYR A 474 -40.07 -36.18 -23.90
C TYR A 474 -39.44 -35.72 -22.57
N LEU A 475 -40.13 -35.97 -21.45
CA LEU A 475 -39.68 -35.55 -20.12
C LEU A 475 -38.36 -36.23 -19.71
N ARG A 476 -38.19 -37.52 -20.01
CA ARG A 476 -36.93 -38.26 -19.77
C ARG A 476 -35.74 -37.66 -20.53
N GLU A 477 -35.90 -37.37 -21.81
CA GLU A 477 -34.83 -36.77 -22.63
C GLU A 477 -34.45 -35.36 -22.12
N LYS A 478 -35.43 -34.59 -21.68
CA LYS A 478 -35.18 -33.28 -21.06
C LYS A 478 -34.35 -33.40 -19.78
N LEU A 479 -34.70 -34.35 -18.89
CA LEU A 479 -33.95 -34.61 -17.65
C LEU A 479 -32.51 -35.03 -17.93
N LYS A 480 -32.31 -35.95 -18.89
CA LYS A 480 -30.99 -36.45 -19.27
C LYS A 480 -30.07 -35.32 -19.74
N ASN A 481 -30.56 -34.47 -20.65
CA ASN A 481 -29.81 -33.34 -21.19
C ASN A 481 -29.42 -32.32 -20.11
N ASN A 482 -30.30 -32.06 -19.13
CA ASN A 482 -30.01 -31.12 -18.04
C ASN A 482 -28.91 -31.64 -17.11
N LEU A 483 -28.96 -32.91 -16.71
CA LEU A 483 -27.95 -33.52 -15.83
C LEU A 483 -26.56 -33.55 -16.52
N GLN A 484 -26.51 -33.90 -17.81
CA GLN A 484 -25.26 -33.90 -18.58
C GLN A 484 -24.64 -32.50 -18.71
N ARG A 485 -25.45 -31.45 -18.85
CA ARG A 485 -24.98 -30.05 -18.88
C ARG A 485 -24.30 -29.64 -17.57
N ILE A 486 -24.81 -30.09 -16.42
CA ILE A 486 -24.22 -29.78 -15.11
C ILE A 486 -22.86 -30.47 -14.95
N ILE A 487 -22.74 -31.72 -15.39
CA ILE A 487 -21.46 -32.44 -15.38
C ILE A 487 -20.40 -31.72 -16.22
N ALA A 488 -20.79 -31.17 -17.38
CA ALA A 488 -19.90 -30.44 -18.26
C ALA A 488 -19.40 -29.09 -17.70
N LYS A 489 -20.03 -28.52 -16.66
CA LYS A 489 -19.66 -27.20 -16.07
C LYS A 489 -18.46 -27.23 -15.12
N GLY A 490 -18.03 -28.41 -14.65
CA GLY A 490 -16.68 -28.61 -14.07
C GLY A 490 -16.61 -29.15 -12.63
N LYS A 491 -17.57 -28.87 -11.74
CA LYS A 491 -17.61 -29.46 -10.37
C LYS A 491 -19.00 -30.00 -9.98
N PRO A 492 -19.53 -31.02 -10.68
CA PRO A 492 -20.83 -31.61 -10.34
C PRO A 492 -20.77 -32.33 -8.99
N HIS A 493 -21.80 -32.16 -8.17
CA HIS A 493 -21.95 -32.96 -6.95
C HIS A 493 -22.08 -34.46 -7.30
N PRO A 494 -21.55 -35.41 -6.50
CA PRO A 494 -21.64 -36.85 -6.78
C PRO A 494 -23.05 -37.35 -7.13
N ILE A 495 -24.05 -36.80 -6.44
CA ILE A 495 -25.48 -37.07 -6.65
C ILE A 495 -25.97 -36.83 -8.10
N VAL A 496 -25.30 -35.96 -8.87
CA VAL A 496 -25.67 -35.68 -10.27
C VAL A 496 -25.32 -36.88 -11.17
N LYS A 497 -24.22 -37.57 -10.88
CA LYS A 497 -23.85 -38.81 -11.57
C LYS A 497 -24.80 -39.94 -11.20
N GLU A 498 -25.13 -40.07 -9.91
CA GLU A 498 -26.11 -41.04 -9.41
C GLU A 498 -27.49 -40.85 -10.07
N LEU A 499 -28.01 -39.62 -10.14
CA LEU A 499 -29.27 -39.32 -10.83
C LEU A 499 -29.23 -39.71 -12.31
N LEU A 500 -28.12 -39.47 -13.01
CA LEU A 500 -27.98 -39.86 -14.41
C LEU A 500 -28.01 -41.39 -14.57
N GLU A 501 -27.33 -42.13 -13.71
CA GLU A 501 -27.33 -43.60 -13.68
C GLU A 501 -28.75 -44.15 -13.46
N TYR A 502 -29.49 -43.59 -12.49
CA TYR A 502 -30.86 -44.00 -12.22
C TYR A 502 -31.79 -43.76 -13.41
N LEU A 503 -31.60 -42.67 -14.17
CA LEU A 503 -32.38 -42.33 -15.36
C LEU A 503 -32.06 -43.24 -16.57
N GLU A 504 -30.82 -43.72 -16.65
CA GLU A 504 -30.37 -44.64 -17.71
C GLU A 504 -30.92 -46.05 -17.49
N ASP A 505 -30.92 -46.56 -16.24
CA ASP A 505 -31.54 -47.82 -15.84
C ASP A 505 -32.90 -47.61 -15.14
N ILE A 506 -33.86 -47.06 -15.90
CA ILE A 506 -35.20 -46.68 -15.39
C ILE A 506 -36.10 -47.89 -15.05
N TYR A 507 -35.71 -49.11 -15.44
CA TYR A 507 -36.49 -50.32 -15.22
C TYR A 507 -36.23 -50.96 -13.85
N ASN A 508 -35.15 -50.55 -13.17
CA ASN A 508 -34.77 -51.08 -11.88
C ASN A 508 -35.59 -50.45 -10.75
N LYS A 509 -36.30 -51.28 -9.99
CA LYS A 509 -37.16 -50.84 -8.88
C LYS A 509 -36.38 -50.18 -7.74
N GLU A 510 -35.10 -50.49 -7.59
CA GLU A 510 -34.23 -49.88 -6.58
C GLU A 510 -33.85 -48.44 -6.94
N ASN A 511 -33.68 -48.16 -8.25
CA ASN A 511 -33.39 -46.82 -8.77
C ASN A 511 -34.55 -45.84 -8.55
N ILE A 512 -35.80 -46.31 -8.54
CA ILE A 512 -36.96 -45.46 -8.21
C ILE A 512 -36.88 -44.94 -6.76
N LYS A 513 -36.56 -45.83 -5.81
CA LYS A 513 -36.38 -45.45 -4.40
C LYS A 513 -35.16 -44.56 -4.19
N ASN A 514 -34.07 -44.84 -4.90
CA ASN A 514 -32.85 -44.05 -4.80
C ASN A 514 -33.00 -42.67 -5.45
N TRP A 515 -33.79 -42.55 -6.54
CA TRP A 515 -34.15 -41.27 -7.14
C TRP A 515 -34.91 -40.37 -6.17
N GLU A 516 -35.88 -40.91 -5.42
CA GLU A 516 -36.62 -40.13 -4.41
C GLU A 516 -35.71 -39.62 -3.29
N LYS A 517 -34.82 -40.47 -2.77
CA LYS A 517 -33.81 -40.05 -1.77
C LYS A 517 -32.89 -38.97 -2.33
N ALA A 518 -32.44 -39.13 -3.57
CA ALA A 518 -31.58 -38.17 -4.22
C ALA A 518 -32.28 -36.82 -4.46
N TYR A 519 -33.54 -36.85 -4.90
CA TYR A 519 -34.40 -35.67 -5.07
C TYR A 519 -34.59 -34.91 -3.74
N LEU A 520 -34.91 -35.62 -2.65
CA LEU A 520 -35.08 -35.00 -1.33
C LEU A 520 -33.77 -34.38 -0.82
N ARG A 521 -32.64 -35.01 -1.07
CA ARG A 521 -31.32 -34.45 -0.72
C ARG A 521 -31.00 -33.20 -1.53
N VAL A 522 -31.25 -33.19 -2.84
CA VAL A 522 -31.12 -31.98 -3.69
C VAL A 522 -32.02 -30.86 -3.17
N LYS A 523 -33.28 -31.16 -2.86
CA LYS A 523 -34.24 -30.19 -2.31
C LYS A 523 -33.81 -29.62 -0.96
N ASN A 524 -33.25 -30.45 -0.07
CA ASN A 524 -32.72 -29.99 1.21
C ASN A 524 -31.52 -29.04 1.00
N LEU A 525 -30.55 -29.43 0.16
CA LEU A 525 -29.40 -28.59 -0.16
C LEU A 525 -29.81 -27.28 -0.86
N GLU A 526 -30.83 -27.31 -1.73
CA GLU A 526 -31.39 -26.12 -2.37
C GLU A 526 -32.06 -25.19 -1.34
N SER A 527 -32.75 -25.74 -0.34
CA SER A 527 -33.39 -24.94 0.73
C SER A 527 -32.38 -24.22 1.62
N ILE A 528 -31.18 -24.79 1.79
CA ILE A 528 -30.08 -24.23 2.60
C ILE A 528 -29.16 -23.32 1.76
N LYS A 529 -29.23 -23.39 0.43
CA LYS A 529 -28.40 -22.59 -0.50
C LYS A 529 -28.45 -21.07 -0.26
N PRO A 530 -29.60 -20.44 0.07
CA PRO A 530 -29.64 -19.01 0.40
C PRO A 530 -28.77 -18.65 1.61
N GLN A 531 -28.81 -19.46 2.67
CA GLN A 531 -27.99 -19.28 3.87
C GLN A 531 -26.50 -19.43 3.54
N TYR A 532 -26.14 -20.40 2.69
CA TYR A 532 -24.76 -20.57 2.22
C TYR A 532 -24.27 -19.42 1.34
N ASN A 533 -25.14 -18.88 0.46
CA ASN A 533 -24.80 -17.71 -0.34
C ASN A 533 -24.54 -16.49 0.55
N ARG A 534 -25.35 -16.29 1.59
CA ARG A 534 -25.15 -15.24 2.59
C ARG A 534 -23.86 -15.45 3.39
N PHE A 535 -23.58 -16.68 3.85
CA PHE A 535 -22.32 -17.05 4.48
C PHE A 535 -21.13 -16.72 3.58
N LYS A 536 -21.18 -17.10 2.30
CA LYS A 536 -20.13 -16.81 1.32
C LYS A 536 -19.97 -15.31 1.05
N GLU A 537 -21.05 -14.54 1.03
CA GLU A 537 -21.01 -13.08 0.91
C GLU A 537 -20.23 -12.45 2.07
N LEU A 538 -20.55 -12.83 3.31
CA LEU A 538 -19.88 -12.34 4.52
C LEU A 538 -18.40 -12.75 4.57
N ILE A 539 -18.08 -14.01 4.24
CA ILE A 539 -16.69 -14.49 4.13
C ILE A 539 -15.92 -13.73 3.05
N ASN A 540 -16.52 -13.47 1.89
CA ASN A 540 -15.89 -12.68 0.84
C ASN A 540 -15.63 -11.23 1.30
N LYS A 541 -16.55 -10.59 2.04
CA LYS A 541 -16.32 -9.27 2.64
C LYS A 541 -15.14 -9.31 3.61
N LEU A 542 -15.09 -10.31 4.49
CA LEU A 542 -14.00 -10.49 5.46
C LEU A 542 -12.64 -10.71 4.78
N SER A 543 -12.61 -11.56 3.75
CA SER A 543 -11.38 -11.96 3.04
C SER A 543 -10.63 -10.79 2.38
N LYS A 544 -11.30 -9.66 2.11
CA LYS A 544 -10.66 -8.46 1.53
C LYS A 544 -9.58 -7.85 2.42
N GLN A 545 -9.76 -7.92 3.74
CA GLN A 545 -8.81 -7.34 4.72
C GLN A 545 -8.21 -8.39 5.65
N ALA A 546 -8.86 -9.55 5.84
CA ALA A 546 -8.40 -10.63 6.71
C ALA A 546 -8.55 -12.01 6.02
N PRO A 547 -7.74 -12.31 4.99
CA PRO A 547 -7.84 -13.57 4.25
C PRO A 547 -7.56 -14.80 5.12
N LYS A 548 -6.56 -14.75 6.03
CA LYS A 548 -6.23 -15.91 6.88
C LYS A 548 -7.33 -16.17 7.90
N TRP A 549 -7.94 -15.13 8.45
CA TRP A 549 -9.10 -15.29 9.32
C TRP A 549 -10.30 -15.86 8.55
N ALA A 550 -10.57 -15.35 7.35
CA ALA A 550 -11.64 -15.86 6.49
C ALA A 550 -11.47 -17.35 6.13
N GLU A 551 -10.24 -17.82 5.91
CA GLU A 551 -9.93 -19.25 5.69
C GLU A 551 -10.33 -20.11 6.92
N LYS A 552 -9.98 -19.67 8.13
CA LYS A 552 -10.32 -20.39 9.38
C LYS A 552 -11.83 -20.62 9.54
N TRP A 553 -12.70 -19.73 9.05
CA TRP A 553 -14.16 -19.90 9.13
C TRP A 553 -14.68 -21.08 8.29
N ILE A 554 -13.93 -21.52 7.29
CA ILE A 554 -14.30 -22.64 6.40
C ILE A 554 -13.80 -23.99 6.98
N GLU A 555 -12.84 -23.96 7.91
CA GLU A 555 -12.28 -25.17 8.52
C GLU A 555 -13.26 -25.85 9.49
N LYS A 556 -13.33 -27.19 9.39
CA LYS A 556 -14.29 -28.02 10.15
C LYS A 556 -13.89 -28.25 11.62
N ASN A 557 -12.60 -28.19 11.96
CA ASN A 557 -12.05 -28.63 13.25
C ASN A 557 -11.55 -27.47 14.15
N ILE A 558 -12.18 -26.31 14.07
CA ILE A 558 -11.85 -25.16 14.93
C ILE A 558 -13.05 -24.85 15.83
N SER A 559 -12.78 -24.71 17.14
CA SER A 559 -13.79 -24.32 18.14
C SER A 559 -14.22 -22.85 17.96
N GLU A 560 -15.42 -22.50 18.42
CA GLU A 560 -15.91 -21.11 18.30
C GLU A 560 -15.03 -20.09 19.03
N GLU A 561 -14.52 -20.45 20.21
CA GLU A 561 -13.64 -19.60 21.01
C GLU A 561 -12.28 -19.36 20.32
N GLU A 562 -11.72 -20.36 19.63
CA GLU A 562 -10.49 -20.20 18.84
C GLU A 562 -10.72 -19.44 17.52
N LEU A 563 -11.94 -19.51 16.98
CA LEU A 563 -12.29 -18.89 15.70
C LEU A 563 -12.57 -17.40 15.83
N CYS A 564 -13.30 -16.99 16.86
CA CYS A 564 -13.68 -15.60 17.08
C CYS A 564 -13.85 -15.29 18.58
N PRO A 565 -12.74 -15.07 19.31
CA PRO A 565 -12.79 -14.64 20.70
C PRO A 565 -13.64 -13.38 20.90
N PRO A 566 -14.25 -13.17 22.09
CA PRO A 566 -15.10 -12.00 22.36
C PRO A 566 -14.35 -10.67 22.20
N TYR A 567 -13.03 -10.67 22.34
CA TYR A 567 -12.14 -9.52 22.16
C TYR A 567 -11.58 -9.37 20.73
N TRP A 568 -12.26 -9.91 19.71
CA TRP A 568 -11.76 -9.87 18.34
C TRP A 568 -11.52 -8.45 17.81
N ARG A 569 -12.37 -7.48 18.18
CA ARG A 569 -12.19 -6.07 17.80
C ARG A 569 -10.90 -5.47 18.36
N ARG A 570 -10.53 -5.80 19.61
CA ARG A 570 -9.25 -5.38 20.20
C ARG A 570 -8.09 -6.00 19.43
N SER A 571 -8.21 -7.27 19.02
CA SER A 571 -7.19 -7.95 18.21
C SER A 571 -7.04 -7.33 16.81
N TRP A 572 -8.14 -6.93 16.18
CA TRP A 572 -8.14 -6.21 14.91
C TRP A 572 -7.44 -4.85 15.03
N TRP A 573 -7.84 -4.06 16.03
CA TRP A 573 -7.22 -2.78 16.32
C TRP A 573 -5.73 -2.90 16.67
N PHE A 574 -5.36 -3.92 17.46
CA PHE A 574 -3.98 -4.20 17.82
C PHE A 574 -3.12 -4.54 16.60
N GLN A 575 -3.61 -5.36 15.65
CA GLN A 575 -2.84 -5.63 14.42
C GLN A 575 -2.76 -4.40 13.50
N ALA A 576 -3.77 -3.54 13.47
CA ALA A 576 -3.69 -2.24 12.79
C ALA A 576 -2.61 -1.34 13.41
N LEU A 577 -2.54 -1.27 14.75
CA LEU A 577 -1.47 -0.56 15.47
C LEU A 577 -0.09 -1.14 15.14
N ARG A 578 0.07 -2.47 15.14
CA ARG A 578 1.34 -3.11 14.75
C ARG A 578 1.77 -2.74 13.34
N LYS A 579 0.83 -2.74 12.39
CA LYS A 579 1.07 -2.31 11.01
C LYS A 579 1.50 -0.84 10.94
N TYR A 580 0.84 0.05 11.69
CA TYR A 580 1.22 1.46 11.78
C TYR A 580 2.65 1.65 12.32
N ILE A 581 3.04 0.96 13.39
CA ILE A 581 4.42 0.97 13.91
C ILE A 581 5.41 0.39 12.90
N GLN A 582 5.01 -0.63 12.15
CA GLN A 582 5.83 -1.17 11.07
C GLN A 582 6.01 -0.17 9.93
N ASP A 583 5.00 0.61 9.58
CA ASP A 583 5.08 1.65 8.55
C ASP A 583 5.98 2.81 8.99
N ILE A 584 5.97 3.18 10.27
CA ILE A 584 6.92 4.12 10.87
C ILE A 584 8.38 3.62 10.70
N SER A 585 8.63 2.34 11.00
CA SER A 585 9.93 1.67 10.82
C SER A 585 10.33 1.49 9.34
N ASN A 586 9.36 1.35 8.43
CA ASN A 586 9.65 1.40 6.99
C ASN A 586 10.07 2.81 6.56
N GLY A 587 9.47 3.84 7.17
CA GLY A 587 9.84 5.25 7.00
C GLY A 587 11.27 5.55 7.41
N THR A 588 11.78 4.99 8.51
CA THR A 588 13.18 5.20 8.93
C THR A 588 14.18 4.59 7.95
N LYS A 589 13.88 3.40 7.40
CA LYS A 589 14.67 2.81 6.30
C LYS A 589 14.69 3.69 5.06
N GLU A 590 13.58 4.37 4.76
CA GLU A 590 13.52 5.36 3.68
C GLU A 590 14.38 6.60 4.01
N ILE A 591 14.34 7.11 5.25
CA ILE A 591 15.20 8.22 5.71
C ILE A 591 16.68 7.90 5.45
N TYR A 592 17.19 6.74 5.86
CA TYR A 592 18.59 6.38 5.62
C TYR A 592 18.98 6.38 4.12
N LYS A 593 18.08 5.92 3.24
CA LYS A 593 18.30 5.97 1.78
C LYS A 593 18.32 7.41 1.26
N LEU A 594 17.42 8.25 1.78
CA LEU A 594 17.30 9.66 1.44
C LEU A 594 18.51 10.47 1.91
N GLU A 595 19.02 10.27 3.13
CA GLU A 595 20.24 10.91 3.65
C GLU A 595 21.48 10.53 2.81
N LYS A 596 21.58 9.27 2.39
CA LYS A 596 22.65 8.83 1.47
C LYS A 596 22.57 9.59 0.14
N ARG A 597 21.36 9.77 -0.41
CA ARG A 597 21.16 10.54 -1.65
C ARG A 597 21.41 12.03 -1.45
N GLN A 598 21.03 12.59 -0.30
CA GLN A 598 21.30 13.98 0.09
C GLN A 598 22.80 14.29 0.04
N ASN A 599 23.62 13.41 0.65
CA ASN A 599 25.08 13.53 0.64
C ASN A 599 25.66 13.48 -0.79
N GLN A 600 25.16 12.58 -1.64
CA GLN A 600 25.56 12.51 -3.05
C GLN A 600 25.21 13.80 -3.80
N LEU A 601 23.99 14.33 -3.61
CA LEU A 601 23.56 15.58 -4.23
C LEU A 601 24.43 16.76 -3.77
N MET A 602 24.80 16.83 -2.49
CA MET A 602 25.70 17.87 -1.99
C MET A 602 27.07 17.83 -2.68
N ASP A 603 27.64 16.64 -2.87
CA ASP A 603 28.90 16.47 -3.61
C ASP A 603 28.76 16.85 -5.09
N GLU A 604 27.66 16.48 -5.73
CA GLU A 604 27.33 16.87 -7.10
C GLU A 604 27.18 18.39 -7.23
N ILE A 605 26.51 19.05 -6.27
CA ILE A 605 26.38 20.51 -6.19
C ILE A 605 27.76 21.16 -6.08
N LYS A 606 28.64 20.64 -5.22
CA LYS A 606 29.99 21.18 -5.02
C LYS A 606 30.83 21.08 -6.30
N ARG A 607 30.75 19.95 -7.01
CA ARG A 607 31.44 19.76 -8.31
C ARG A 607 30.87 20.69 -9.38
N THR A 608 29.54 20.73 -9.52
CA THR A 608 28.84 21.60 -10.49
C THR A 608 29.15 23.08 -10.26
N LYS A 609 29.16 23.55 -9.00
CA LYS A 609 29.57 24.92 -8.65
C LYS A 609 30.99 25.25 -9.08
N ARG A 610 31.94 24.32 -8.87
CA ARG A 610 33.35 24.53 -9.28
C ARG A 610 33.47 24.66 -10.81
N GLU A 611 32.77 23.82 -11.55
CA GLU A 611 32.75 23.87 -13.00
C GLU A 611 32.07 25.14 -13.52
N LEU A 612 30.97 25.55 -12.88
CA LEU A 612 30.25 26.77 -13.21
C LEU A 612 31.11 28.02 -13.00
N VAL A 613 31.78 28.13 -11.85
CA VAL A 613 32.72 29.22 -11.58
C VAL A 613 33.82 29.25 -12.65
N LEU A 614 34.42 28.11 -12.98
CA LEU A 614 35.45 28.06 -14.01
C LEU A 614 34.92 28.50 -15.39
N ALA A 615 33.73 28.05 -15.77
CA ALA A 615 33.12 28.41 -17.05
C ALA A 615 32.80 29.91 -17.12
N LYS A 616 32.26 30.49 -16.04
CA LYS A 616 31.99 31.94 -15.93
C LYS A 616 33.27 32.78 -15.98
N VAL A 617 34.33 32.35 -15.29
CA VAL A 617 35.64 33.00 -15.36
C VAL A 617 36.17 32.99 -16.80
N LYS A 618 36.12 31.84 -17.49
CA LYS A 618 36.55 31.74 -18.90
C LYS A 618 35.74 32.67 -19.79
N LEU A 619 34.41 32.68 -19.64
CA LEU A 619 33.52 33.55 -20.41
C LEU A 619 33.89 35.02 -20.20
N SER A 620 34.05 35.43 -18.95
CA SER A 620 34.41 36.81 -18.62
C SER A 620 35.75 37.20 -19.26
N LEU A 621 36.79 36.37 -19.13
CA LEU A 621 38.09 36.66 -19.75
C LEU A 621 38.00 36.77 -21.27
N THR A 622 37.25 35.88 -21.93
CA THR A 622 37.04 35.92 -23.39
C THR A 622 36.27 37.17 -23.83
N GLN A 623 35.36 37.69 -23.00
CA GLN A 623 34.59 38.91 -23.29
C GLN A 623 35.36 40.20 -22.98
N SER A 624 36.12 40.22 -21.89
CA SER A 624 36.74 41.44 -21.37
C SER A 624 38.11 41.74 -22.00
N LEU A 625 38.80 40.72 -22.52
CA LEU A 625 40.17 40.86 -23.01
C LEU A 625 40.24 41.10 -24.51
N THR A 626 40.79 42.25 -24.87
CA THR A 626 41.14 42.61 -26.25
C THR A 626 42.51 42.03 -26.65
N GLU A 627 42.76 41.85 -27.95
CA GLU A 627 44.08 41.48 -28.46
C GLU A 627 45.18 42.46 -27.99
N ALA A 628 44.86 43.75 -27.94
CA ALA A 628 45.78 44.78 -27.45
C ALA A 628 46.21 44.56 -25.99
N GLN A 629 45.29 44.12 -25.12
CA GLN A 629 45.57 43.78 -23.73
C GLN A 629 46.39 42.50 -23.60
N LEU A 630 46.11 41.47 -24.42
CA LEU A 630 46.94 40.25 -24.48
C LEU A 630 48.37 40.57 -24.95
N MET A 631 48.52 41.43 -25.95
CA MET A 631 49.84 41.91 -26.40
C MET A 631 50.54 42.73 -25.31
N ALA A 632 49.82 43.59 -24.58
CA ALA A 632 50.38 44.32 -23.43
C ALA A 632 50.86 43.36 -22.34
N LEU A 633 50.10 42.31 -22.04
CA LEU A 633 50.47 41.28 -21.06
C LEU A 633 51.76 40.53 -21.49
N LYS A 634 51.85 40.13 -22.77
CA LYS A 634 53.08 39.51 -23.32
C LYS A 634 54.28 40.46 -23.30
N ARG A 635 54.10 41.73 -23.68
CA ARG A 635 55.16 42.75 -23.62
C ARG A 635 55.65 42.98 -22.20
N TRP A 636 54.72 43.02 -21.25
CA TRP A 636 55.05 43.17 -19.84
C TRP A 636 55.84 41.97 -19.30
N TYR A 637 55.43 40.73 -19.62
CA TYR A 637 56.22 39.52 -19.30
C TYR A 637 57.65 39.60 -19.86
N LEU A 638 57.83 40.02 -21.12
CA LEU A 638 59.15 40.21 -21.72
C LEU A 638 59.96 41.30 -21.01
N ALA A 639 59.33 42.39 -20.56
CA ALA A 639 59.99 43.44 -19.78
C ALA A 639 60.47 42.92 -18.42
N VAL A 640 59.64 42.13 -17.71
CA VAL A 640 60.00 41.49 -16.43
C VAL A 640 61.13 40.47 -16.60
N LYS A 641 61.14 39.73 -17.72
CA LYS A 641 62.25 38.82 -18.08
C LYS A 641 63.55 39.59 -18.33
N LYS A 642 63.51 40.71 -19.07
CA LYS A 642 64.66 41.59 -19.33
C LYS A 642 65.23 42.25 -18.08
N LEU A 643 64.41 42.53 -17.07
CA LEU A 643 64.82 43.12 -15.78
C LEU A 643 65.79 42.20 -15.00
N GLY A 644 65.67 40.88 -15.13
CA GLY A 644 66.60 39.93 -14.49
C GLY A 644 66.64 40.07 -12.95
N LYS A 645 67.80 39.92 -12.33
CA LYS A 645 67.94 40.07 -10.86
C LYS A 645 67.84 41.52 -10.36
N GLY A 646 67.62 42.51 -11.23
CA GLY A 646 67.54 43.93 -10.84
C GLY A 646 68.83 44.52 -10.28
N LYS A 647 70.00 43.96 -10.63
CA LYS A 647 71.32 44.37 -10.09
C LYS A 647 72.26 45.00 -11.14
N GLY A 648 71.75 45.40 -12.30
CA GLY A 648 72.55 45.92 -13.41
C GLY A 648 72.59 47.45 -13.51
N LYS A 649 73.55 47.99 -14.26
CA LYS A 649 73.70 49.44 -14.52
C LYS A 649 72.44 50.11 -15.11
N TYR A 650 71.67 49.38 -15.92
CA TYR A 650 70.45 49.88 -16.58
C TYR A 650 69.15 49.46 -15.87
N THR A 651 69.21 49.06 -14.59
CA THR A 651 68.03 48.55 -13.85
C THR A 651 66.90 49.58 -13.82
N TRP A 652 67.20 50.84 -13.53
CA TRP A 652 66.19 51.91 -13.51
C TRP A 652 65.43 52.06 -14.84
N GLN A 653 66.13 51.99 -15.98
CA GLN A 653 65.49 52.07 -17.31
C GLN A 653 64.56 50.86 -17.56
N LYS A 654 64.99 49.67 -17.11
CA LYS A 654 64.21 48.44 -17.23
C LYS A 654 63.01 48.45 -16.29
N GLU A 655 63.13 48.98 -15.08
CA GLU A 655 62.01 49.17 -14.14
C GLU A 655 60.97 50.13 -14.70
N LYS A 656 61.40 51.26 -15.28
CA LYS A 656 60.51 52.21 -15.95
C LYS A 656 59.75 51.58 -17.12
N LEU A 657 60.42 50.70 -17.89
CA LEU A 657 59.77 49.93 -18.95
C LEU A 657 58.74 48.93 -18.38
N VAL A 658 59.09 48.22 -17.30
CA VAL A 658 58.16 47.30 -16.61
C VAL A 658 56.93 48.06 -16.11
N GLN A 659 57.09 49.22 -15.47
CA GLN A 659 55.97 50.06 -15.01
C GLN A 659 55.10 50.56 -16.17
N LYS A 660 55.73 50.98 -17.28
CA LYS A 660 55.02 51.45 -18.48
C LYS A 660 54.15 50.36 -19.11
N GLU A 661 54.70 49.14 -19.29
CA GLU A 661 53.94 48.02 -19.85
C GLU A 661 52.90 47.49 -18.85
N MET A 662 53.21 47.51 -17.55
CA MET A 662 52.29 47.13 -16.46
C MET A 662 51.01 47.98 -16.49
N LYS A 663 51.14 49.30 -16.72
CA LYS A 663 49.98 50.20 -16.82
C LYS A 663 48.96 49.75 -17.89
N LYS A 664 49.44 49.11 -18.96
CA LYS A 664 48.59 48.57 -20.04
C LYS A 664 48.17 47.12 -19.80
N ALA A 665 48.98 46.34 -19.10
CA ALA A 665 48.74 44.93 -18.79
C ALA A 665 47.86 44.71 -17.55
N LYS A 666 47.69 45.71 -16.66
CA LYS A 666 46.94 45.59 -15.40
C LYS A 666 45.52 45.09 -15.61
N ASP A 667 44.87 45.54 -16.69
CA ASP A 667 43.49 45.20 -17.02
C ASP A 667 43.36 43.79 -17.60
N ALA A 668 44.48 43.15 -17.98
CA ALA A 668 44.48 41.82 -18.54
C ALA A 668 44.43 40.70 -17.49
N VAL A 669 44.78 41.02 -16.24
CA VAL A 669 44.91 40.07 -15.14
C VAL A 669 43.76 40.31 -14.15
N PRO A 670 42.90 39.31 -13.89
CA PRO A 670 41.70 39.52 -13.10
C PRO A 670 42.00 39.72 -11.60
N VAL A 671 43.04 39.07 -11.07
CA VAL A 671 43.35 39.11 -9.64
C VAL A 671 44.82 39.38 -9.41
N TRP A 672 45.12 40.39 -8.59
CA TRP A 672 46.46 40.76 -8.17
C TRP A 672 46.62 40.49 -6.68
N ILE A 673 47.67 39.78 -6.28
CA ILE A 673 47.98 39.46 -4.89
C ILE A 673 49.41 39.95 -4.62
N MET A 674 49.56 41.02 -3.84
CA MET A 674 50.88 41.61 -3.57
C MET A 674 50.88 42.39 -2.25
N PRO A 675 52.02 42.46 -1.55
CA PRO A 675 52.13 43.20 -0.29
C PRO A 675 52.00 44.71 -0.52
N LEU A 676 51.63 45.43 0.54
CA LEU A 676 51.23 46.84 0.46
C LEU A 676 52.27 47.75 -0.20
N TYR A 677 53.55 47.58 0.13
CA TYR A 677 54.63 48.36 -0.47
C TYR A 677 54.76 48.13 -1.99
N ARG A 678 54.52 46.91 -2.48
CA ARG A 678 54.54 46.59 -3.91
C ARG A 678 53.38 47.22 -4.67
N VAL A 679 52.22 47.39 -4.02
CA VAL A 679 51.10 48.12 -4.63
C VAL A 679 51.56 49.53 -5.00
N SER A 680 52.24 50.21 -4.08
CA SER A 680 52.76 51.57 -4.31
C SER A 680 53.85 51.65 -5.39
N GLU A 681 54.69 50.63 -5.52
CA GLU A 681 55.77 50.59 -6.53
C GLU A 681 55.31 50.20 -7.94
N THR A 682 54.30 49.34 -8.05
CA THR A 682 53.96 48.64 -9.31
C THR A 682 52.63 49.04 -9.91
N ILE A 683 51.63 49.35 -9.08
CA ILE A 683 50.28 49.69 -9.53
C ILE A 683 50.16 51.21 -9.72
N PRO A 684 49.63 51.70 -10.87
CA PRO A 684 49.39 53.12 -11.09
C PRO A 684 48.59 53.79 -9.95
N SER A 685 48.79 55.09 -9.75
CA SER A 685 48.11 55.91 -8.74
C SER A 685 46.68 56.34 -9.13
N GLU A 686 46.09 55.67 -10.13
CA GLU A 686 44.74 55.98 -10.62
C GLU A 686 43.68 55.42 -9.68
N PHE A 687 42.79 56.29 -9.19
CA PHE A 687 41.68 55.90 -8.33
C PHE A 687 40.69 54.97 -9.06
N GLY A 688 40.14 54.01 -8.32
CA GLY A 688 39.16 53.06 -8.88
C GLY A 688 39.70 52.15 -9.99
N SER A 689 41.02 51.94 -10.06
CA SER A 689 41.67 51.01 -11.00
C SER A 689 41.17 49.55 -10.85
N PHE A 690 40.69 49.15 -9.68
CA PHE A 690 40.14 47.84 -9.37
C PHE A 690 38.68 47.95 -8.97
N ASP A 691 37.89 46.92 -9.28
CA ASP A 691 36.49 46.88 -8.88
C ASP A 691 36.35 46.55 -7.39
N VAL A 692 37.26 45.72 -6.85
CA VAL A 692 37.34 45.41 -5.42
C VAL A 692 38.80 45.42 -4.94
N VAL A 693 39.08 46.09 -3.82
CA VAL A 693 40.33 45.97 -3.07
C VAL A 693 40.06 45.22 -1.76
N ILE A 694 40.80 44.15 -1.52
CA ILE A 694 40.77 43.37 -0.28
C ILE A 694 42.05 43.63 0.49
N ILE A 695 41.92 44.09 1.73
CA ILE A 695 43.05 44.27 2.64
C ILE A 695 42.96 43.21 3.72
N ASP A 696 43.85 42.22 3.65
CA ASP A 696 43.98 41.15 4.64
C ASP A 696 44.95 41.57 5.74
N GLU A 697 44.69 41.10 6.96
CA GLU A 697 45.40 41.51 8.17
C GLU A 697 45.43 43.04 8.36
N ALA A 698 44.32 43.72 8.07
CA ALA A 698 44.20 45.17 8.11
C ALA A 698 44.44 45.80 9.49
N SER A 699 44.37 45.02 10.58
CA SER A 699 44.78 45.47 11.91
C SER A 699 46.29 45.69 12.04
N GLN A 700 47.09 45.17 11.10
CA GLN A 700 48.55 45.38 11.00
C GLN A 700 48.93 46.49 10.02
N CYS A 701 47.98 46.96 9.22
CA CYS A 701 48.18 47.99 8.22
C CYS A 701 47.97 49.37 8.88
N ASP A 702 48.90 50.29 8.72
CA ASP A 702 48.71 51.69 9.11
C ASP A 702 48.01 52.50 8.00
N ILE A 703 47.93 53.82 8.19
CA ILE A 703 47.38 54.79 7.25
C ILE A 703 47.88 54.64 5.80
N ARG A 704 49.09 54.12 5.56
CA ARG A 704 49.63 53.95 4.19
C ARG A 704 48.76 53.01 3.35
N ALA A 705 47.96 52.16 3.99
CA ALA A 705 47.00 51.29 3.30
C ALA A 705 45.87 52.06 2.59
N LEU A 706 45.62 53.33 2.95
CA LEU A 706 44.71 54.21 2.20
C LEU A 706 45.12 54.35 0.72
N LEU A 707 46.42 54.30 0.42
CA LEU A 707 46.93 54.34 -0.96
C LEU A 707 46.50 53.11 -1.78
N ALA A 708 46.34 51.96 -1.13
CA ALA A 708 45.79 50.77 -1.78
C ALA A 708 44.27 50.85 -1.87
N LEU A 709 43.59 51.30 -0.82
CA LEU A 709 42.13 51.48 -0.81
C LEU A 709 41.64 52.41 -1.91
N ALA A 710 42.32 53.54 -2.13
CA ALA A 710 41.92 54.52 -3.14
C ALA A 710 41.90 53.95 -4.57
N ARG A 711 42.58 52.82 -4.81
CA ARG A 711 42.59 52.11 -6.10
C ARG A 711 41.35 51.24 -6.31
N GLY A 712 40.50 51.05 -5.31
CA GLY A 712 39.29 50.23 -5.39
C GLY A 712 38.01 51.05 -5.53
N LYS A 713 37.04 50.58 -6.32
CA LYS A 713 35.66 51.09 -6.30
C LYS A 713 34.89 50.62 -5.07
N LYS A 714 35.21 49.41 -4.59
CA LYS A 714 34.74 48.82 -3.34
C LYS A 714 35.91 48.29 -2.55
N ALA A 715 35.79 48.24 -1.23
CA ALA A 715 36.81 47.74 -0.33
C ALA A 715 36.27 46.67 0.60
N ILE A 716 37.08 45.66 0.90
CA ILE A 716 36.84 44.67 1.94
C ILE A 716 38.03 44.71 2.88
N ILE A 717 37.78 45.08 4.13
CA ILE A 717 38.80 45.23 5.17
C ILE A 717 38.67 44.02 6.09
N VAL A 718 39.67 43.14 6.08
CA VAL A 718 39.68 41.91 6.86
C VAL A 718 40.79 42.01 7.88
N GLY A 719 40.46 41.83 9.16
CA GLY A 719 41.43 41.98 10.24
C GLY A 719 40.90 41.42 11.55
N ASP A 720 41.65 41.66 12.60
CA ASP A 720 41.32 41.24 13.95
C ASP A 720 41.79 42.32 14.92
N PRO A 721 40.88 43.07 15.57
CA PRO A 721 41.24 44.21 16.42
C PRO A 721 41.98 43.75 17.69
N GLU A 722 41.82 42.49 18.06
CA GLU A 722 42.46 41.84 19.21
C GLU A 722 43.79 41.16 18.84
N GLN A 723 44.27 41.35 17.61
CA GLN A 723 45.65 41.03 17.21
C GLN A 723 46.49 42.30 17.14
N ILE A 724 47.82 42.11 17.10
CA ILE A 724 48.83 43.17 17.16
C ILE A 724 48.57 44.31 16.16
N SER A 725 48.56 45.53 16.69
CA SER A 725 48.49 46.80 15.96
C SER A 725 49.87 47.29 15.47
N PRO A 726 49.95 48.25 14.54
CA PRO A 726 51.21 48.84 14.10
C PRO A 726 51.93 49.57 15.24
N GLU A 727 53.24 49.32 15.45
CA GLU A 727 53.94 49.82 16.63
C GLU A 727 54.74 51.12 16.44
N GLY A 728 54.80 51.69 15.23
CA GLY A 728 55.47 52.99 15.00
C GLY A 728 56.92 53.08 15.50
N VAL A 729 57.62 51.95 15.70
CA VAL A 729 58.86 51.88 16.48
C VAL A 729 59.96 52.73 15.83
N GLY A 730 60.55 53.64 16.62
CA GLY A 730 61.63 54.53 16.17
C GLY A 730 61.17 55.77 15.40
N ILE A 731 59.85 56.04 15.34
CA ILE A 731 59.29 57.23 14.68
C ILE A 731 59.02 58.33 15.72
N ASN A 732 59.38 59.57 15.39
CA ASN A 732 59.12 60.71 16.25
C ASN A 732 57.63 61.13 16.18
N ARG A 733 56.89 60.85 17.26
CA ARG A 733 55.46 61.18 17.36
C ARG A 733 55.16 62.67 17.21
N GLU A 734 56.02 63.55 17.72
CA GLU A 734 55.81 65.00 17.60
C GLU A 734 55.87 65.46 16.15
N GLU A 735 56.75 64.85 15.36
CA GLU A 735 56.89 65.17 13.93
C GLU A 735 55.66 64.72 13.13
N ILE A 736 55.13 63.53 13.43
CA ILE A 736 53.87 63.05 12.85
C ILE A 736 52.71 63.99 13.21
N GLN A 737 52.58 64.40 14.47
CA GLN A 737 51.54 65.33 14.88
C GLN A 737 51.65 66.70 14.18
N LYS A 738 52.86 67.20 13.95
CA LYS A 738 53.08 68.42 13.15
C LYS A 738 52.59 68.23 11.72
N LEU A 739 52.89 67.10 11.08
CA LEU A 739 52.40 66.79 9.73
C LEU A 739 50.87 66.68 9.66
N ILE A 740 50.24 66.00 10.64
CA ILE A 740 48.77 65.90 10.73
C ILE A 740 48.14 67.29 10.84
N LYS A 741 48.66 68.15 11.72
CA LYS A 741 48.15 69.52 11.89
C LYS A 741 48.34 70.37 10.64
N MET A 742 49.44 70.20 9.91
CA MET A 742 49.78 71.02 8.75
C MET A 742 49.02 70.61 7.48
N TYR A 743 48.84 69.30 7.24
CA TYR A 743 48.29 68.80 5.98
C TYR A 743 46.87 68.25 6.08
N LEU A 744 46.42 67.81 7.25
CA LEU A 744 45.15 67.11 7.44
C LEU A 744 44.17 67.93 8.30
N SER A 745 44.36 69.25 8.40
CA SER A 745 43.58 70.12 9.30
C SER A 745 42.08 70.08 9.07
N GLU A 746 41.66 69.92 7.81
CA GLU A 746 40.27 69.87 7.34
C GLU A 746 39.67 68.46 7.33
N ILE A 747 40.46 67.42 7.62
CA ILE A 747 39.99 66.04 7.63
C ILE A 747 39.35 65.74 8.99
N PRO A 748 38.09 65.23 9.03
CA PRO A 748 37.48 64.76 10.27
C PRO A 748 38.33 63.66 10.91
N ASN A 749 38.40 63.64 12.25
CA ASN A 749 39.15 62.61 12.98
C ASN A 749 40.65 62.54 12.61
N LYS A 750 41.26 63.65 12.14
CA LYS A 750 42.66 63.73 11.70
C LYS A 750 43.68 63.16 12.69
N ASP A 751 43.42 63.21 13.99
CA ASP A 751 44.35 62.73 15.00
C ASP A 751 44.55 61.20 14.96
N TYR A 752 43.62 60.46 14.34
CA TYR A 752 43.73 59.01 14.11
C TYR A 752 44.49 58.66 12.83
N PHE A 753 44.90 59.64 12.02
CA PHE A 753 45.72 59.45 10.82
C PHE A 753 47.23 59.42 11.17
N ASP A 754 47.56 58.78 12.30
CA ASP A 754 48.93 58.52 12.72
C ASP A 754 49.46 57.18 12.16
N LEU A 755 50.60 56.72 12.67
CA LEU A 755 51.23 55.45 12.25
C LEU A 755 50.99 54.31 13.25
N GLU A 756 50.19 54.53 14.30
CA GLU A 756 49.89 53.56 15.36
C GLU A 756 48.45 53.05 15.27
N THR A 757 47.57 53.86 14.70
CA THR A 757 46.19 53.51 14.42
C THR A 757 46.13 52.62 13.19
N SER A 758 45.53 51.44 13.35
CA SER A 758 45.38 50.51 12.24
C SER A 758 44.28 50.94 11.27
N LEU A 759 44.38 50.51 10.01
CA LEU A 759 43.33 50.71 9.04
C LEU A 759 42.00 50.08 9.49
N TYR A 760 42.07 48.94 10.18
CA TYR A 760 40.89 48.30 10.74
C TYR A 760 40.20 49.17 11.79
N ASP A 761 40.96 49.78 12.70
CA ASP A 761 40.42 50.71 13.71
C ASP A 761 39.84 51.97 13.04
N LEU A 762 40.53 52.53 12.03
CA LEU A 762 40.02 53.65 11.24
C LEU A 762 38.68 53.32 10.56
N ALA A 763 38.57 52.13 9.95
CA ALA A 763 37.32 51.68 9.34
C ALA A 763 36.21 51.56 10.39
N ASN A 764 36.51 51.04 11.58
CA ASN A 764 35.55 50.94 12.66
C ASN A 764 35.04 52.32 13.12
N ILE A 765 35.94 53.31 13.22
CA ILE A 765 35.57 54.70 13.56
C ILE A 765 34.63 55.30 12.49
N VAL A 766 34.92 55.07 11.21
CA VAL A 766 34.13 55.65 10.09
C VAL A 766 32.76 55.00 9.93
N PHE A 767 32.67 53.68 10.11
CA PHE A 767 31.45 52.92 9.84
C PHE A 767 30.63 52.58 11.09
N SER A 768 31.04 53.04 12.28
CA SER A 768 30.31 52.92 13.56
C SER A 768 29.77 51.51 13.85
N GLY A 769 30.54 50.47 13.49
CA GLY A 769 30.15 49.06 13.61
C GLY A 769 29.06 48.57 12.63
N GLN A 770 28.36 49.46 11.91
CA GLN A 770 27.39 49.09 10.88
C GLN A 770 28.12 48.45 9.69
N GLY A 771 27.96 47.14 9.51
CA GLY A 771 28.61 46.37 8.44
C GLY A 771 29.84 45.57 8.87
N MET A 772 30.17 45.49 10.16
CA MET A 772 31.18 44.55 10.66
C MET A 772 30.58 43.14 10.80
N LEU A 773 31.27 42.15 10.23
CA LEU A 773 30.90 40.73 10.33
C LEU A 773 32.00 39.96 11.08
N MET A 774 31.69 39.46 12.27
CA MET A 774 32.60 38.60 13.03
C MET A 774 32.42 37.13 12.60
N LEU A 775 33.51 36.51 12.16
CA LEU A 775 33.57 35.05 11.95
C LEU A 775 33.71 34.35 13.31
N LYS A 776 32.77 33.46 13.64
CA LYS A 776 32.66 32.81 14.96
C LYS A 776 33.27 31.41 15.03
N GLU A 777 33.19 30.64 13.94
CA GLU A 777 33.69 29.26 13.85
C GLU A 777 35.22 29.21 13.88
N HIS A 778 35.84 28.48 14.82
CA HIS A 778 37.30 28.36 14.98
C HIS A 778 37.81 26.95 14.72
N PHE A 779 38.76 26.82 13.79
CA PHE A 779 39.23 25.53 13.27
C PHE A 779 40.68 25.20 13.62
N ARG A 780 41.39 26.09 14.34
CA ARG A 780 42.84 26.01 14.53
C ARG A 780 43.24 25.30 15.81
N CYS A 781 42.87 25.83 16.96
CA CYS A 781 43.30 25.34 18.26
C CYS A 781 42.26 24.37 18.81
N VAL A 782 42.74 23.39 19.58
CA VAL A 782 41.86 22.59 20.45
C VAL A 782 41.13 23.50 21.47
N PRO A 783 39.96 23.10 21.98
CA PRO A 783 39.08 23.98 22.74
C PRO A 783 39.77 24.57 23.97
N GLU A 784 40.57 23.76 24.67
CA GLU A 784 41.28 24.18 25.89
C GLU A 784 42.26 25.33 25.64
N ILE A 785 42.82 25.46 24.44
CA ILE A 785 43.78 26.52 24.13
C ILE A 785 43.06 27.81 23.74
N ILE A 786 42.11 27.73 22.79
CA ILE A 786 41.44 28.94 22.28
C ILE A 786 40.49 29.54 23.32
N GLU A 787 39.98 28.75 24.26
CA GLU A 787 39.01 29.23 25.23
C GLU A 787 39.56 30.31 26.16
N PHE A 788 40.87 30.28 26.48
CA PHE A 788 41.55 31.41 27.14
C PHE A 788 41.35 32.72 26.35
N SER A 789 41.73 32.72 25.08
CA SER A 789 41.57 33.87 24.19
C SER A 789 40.10 34.23 23.95
N ASN A 790 39.20 33.24 23.87
CA ASN A 790 37.78 33.43 23.63
C ASN A 790 37.13 34.26 24.75
N LYS A 791 37.38 33.86 25.99
CA LYS A 791 36.89 34.57 27.17
C LYS A 791 37.56 35.93 27.34
N LEU A 792 38.89 35.96 27.14
CA LEU A 792 39.70 37.17 27.33
C LEU A 792 39.43 38.26 26.27
N CYS A 793 39.20 37.92 25.01
CA CYS A 793 39.20 38.90 23.91
C CYS A 793 37.90 38.93 23.10
N TYR A 794 37.07 37.91 23.18
CA TYR A 794 35.97 37.71 22.23
C TYR A 794 34.63 37.41 22.93
N HIS A 795 34.52 37.67 24.23
CA HIS A 795 33.28 37.55 25.01
C HIS A 795 32.60 36.18 24.92
N GLY A 796 33.37 35.11 24.69
CA GLY A 796 32.82 33.76 24.54
C GLY A 796 32.12 33.48 23.21
N GLU A 797 32.18 34.40 22.24
CA GLU A 797 31.49 34.24 20.94
C GLU A 797 32.19 33.29 19.96
N ILE A 798 33.44 32.87 20.24
CA ILE A 798 34.15 31.91 19.39
C ILE A 798 33.65 30.49 19.66
N LEU A 799 33.41 29.75 18.57
CA LEU A 799 33.03 28.35 18.60
C LEU A 799 34.25 27.48 18.29
N PRO A 800 34.89 26.82 19.28
CA PRO A 800 36.01 25.91 19.02
C PRO A 800 35.51 24.62 18.39
N LEU A 801 35.92 24.36 17.14
CA LEU A 801 35.44 23.22 16.35
C LEU A 801 36.50 22.14 16.15
N ARG A 802 37.78 22.43 16.43
CA ARG A 802 38.84 21.43 16.33
C ARG A 802 38.77 20.52 17.55
N ASN A 803 38.55 19.22 17.33
CA ASN A 803 38.64 18.20 18.35
C ASN A 803 39.41 17.00 17.77
N PRO A 804 40.71 16.80 18.00
CA PRO A 804 41.44 15.64 17.50
C PRO A 804 40.98 14.35 18.22
N PRO A 805 41.11 13.15 17.60
CA PRO A 805 40.80 11.89 18.27
C PRO A 805 41.77 11.64 19.45
N SER A 806 41.31 10.91 20.46
CA SER A 806 42.00 10.75 21.75
C SER A 806 43.42 10.19 21.66
N ASN A 807 43.72 9.36 20.65
CA ASN A 807 45.06 8.80 20.41
C ASN A 807 46.05 9.79 19.76
N GLU A 808 45.56 10.74 18.97
CA GLU A 808 46.37 11.80 18.34
C GLU A 808 46.51 13.02 19.26
N ARG A 809 45.67 13.09 20.28
CA ARG A 809 45.60 14.21 21.22
C ARG A 809 46.81 14.22 22.16
N LEU A 810 47.51 15.34 22.18
CA LEU A 810 48.72 15.52 22.97
C LEU A 810 48.41 15.90 24.42
N GLU A 811 47.93 14.94 25.21
CA GLU A 811 47.68 15.16 26.65
C GLU A 811 48.97 15.20 27.49
N PRO A 812 49.05 16.06 28.54
CA PRO A 812 48.09 17.13 28.85
C PRO A 812 48.15 18.27 27.81
N VAL A 813 47.01 18.76 27.30
CA VAL A 813 46.97 19.83 26.28
C VAL A 813 47.60 21.14 26.79
N LEU A 814 47.29 21.53 28.02
CA LEU A 814 47.86 22.67 28.72
C LEU A 814 48.83 22.16 29.78
N GLU A 815 50.06 22.65 29.76
CA GLU A 815 51.12 22.24 30.69
C GLU A 815 51.81 23.49 31.24
N SER A 816 52.04 23.54 32.55
CA SER A 816 52.89 24.56 33.18
C SER A 816 54.13 23.90 33.76
N VAL A 817 55.29 24.48 33.50
CA VAL A 817 56.59 23.99 33.99
C VAL A 817 57.21 25.09 34.85
N PHE A 818 57.28 24.84 36.15
CA PHE A 818 57.96 25.73 37.08
C PHE A 818 59.47 25.48 37.04
N VAL A 819 60.25 26.52 36.78
CA VAL A 819 61.72 26.47 36.73
C VAL A 819 62.29 27.02 38.03
N GLU A 820 62.73 26.12 38.90
CA GLU A 820 63.32 26.47 40.19
C GLU A 820 64.64 27.25 40.01
N GLY A 821 64.83 28.31 40.79
CA GLY A 821 66.01 29.17 40.71
C GLY A 821 66.10 30.06 39.45
N GLY A 822 65.03 30.17 38.66
CA GLY A 822 64.99 31.09 37.53
C GLY A 822 64.99 32.56 37.95
N TYR A 823 65.74 33.39 37.21
CA TYR A 823 65.90 34.81 37.49
C TYR A 823 66.04 35.61 36.18
N ARG A 824 65.55 36.86 36.19
CA ARG A 824 65.73 37.80 35.08
C ARG A 824 67.04 38.59 35.26
N GLU A 825 67.85 38.67 34.21
CA GLU A 825 69.05 39.51 34.21
C GLU A 825 68.68 41.00 34.08
N GLY A 826 69.21 41.86 34.95
CA GLY A 826 68.75 43.25 35.06
C GLY A 826 69.08 44.19 33.89
N ARG A 827 69.94 43.79 32.93
CA ARG A 827 70.32 44.58 31.75
C ARG A 827 69.69 44.11 30.43
N ALA A 828 69.20 42.89 30.39
CA ALA A 828 68.59 42.27 29.21
C ALA A 828 67.48 41.34 29.70
N ASP A 829 66.29 41.41 29.09
CA ASP A 829 65.11 40.63 29.51
C ASP A 829 65.27 39.14 29.19
N VAL A 830 66.18 38.49 29.91
CA VAL A 830 66.65 37.13 29.69
C VAL A 830 66.64 36.37 31.02
N ASN A 831 66.06 35.17 30.99
CA ASN A 831 66.08 34.20 32.07
C ASN A 831 66.75 32.92 31.56
N LYS A 832 68.03 32.77 31.89
CA LYS A 832 68.88 31.69 31.39
C LYS A 832 68.45 30.30 31.89
N PRO A 833 68.13 30.11 33.19
CA PRO A 833 67.57 28.84 33.65
C PRO A 833 66.32 28.43 32.87
N GLU A 834 65.39 29.37 32.65
CA GLU A 834 64.16 29.11 31.88
C GLU A 834 64.45 28.75 30.43
N ALA A 835 65.36 29.49 29.77
CA ALA A 835 65.77 29.21 28.40
C ALA A 835 66.40 27.81 28.22
N ARG A 836 67.24 27.37 29.18
CA ARG A 836 67.83 26.02 29.17
C ARG A 836 66.75 24.95 29.36
N ALA A 837 65.82 25.15 30.29
CA ALA A 837 64.71 24.24 30.51
C ALA A 837 63.82 24.09 29.27
N ILE A 838 63.57 25.18 28.54
CA ILE A 838 62.84 25.16 27.26
C ILE A 838 63.61 24.35 26.22
N CYS A 839 64.90 24.58 26.03
CA CYS A 839 65.70 23.85 25.04
C CYS A 839 65.77 22.36 25.35
N GLU A 840 65.89 22.00 26.63
CA GLU A 840 65.86 20.62 27.09
C GLU A 840 64.49 19.97 26.84
N ARG A 841 63.39 20.68 27.09
CA ARG A 841 62.04 20.18 26.75
C ARG A 841 61.87 20.00 25.24
N VAL A 842 62.41 20.89 24.41
CA VAL A 842 62.40 20.73 22.94
C VAL A 842 63.15 19.46 22.55
N ARG A 843 64.34 19.20 23.13
CA ARG A 843 65.10 17.97 22.91
C ARG A 843 64.30 16.72 23.27
N GLN A 844 63.58 16.75 24.40
CA GLN A 844 62.71 15.65 24.81
C GLN A 844 61.55 15.42 23.83
N ILE A 845 60.91 16.49 23.37
CA ILE A 845 59.81 16.42 22.39
C ILE A 845 60.30 15.81 21.06
N VAL A 846 61.46 16.24 20.56
CA VAL A 846 62.03 15.76 19.30
C VAL A 846 62.41 14.27 19.38
N ASN A 847 62.86 13.80 20.53
CA ASN A 847 63.25 12.40 20.73
C ASN A 847 62.08 11.44 21.06
N ASP A 848 60.89 11.98 21.33
CA ASP A 848 59.72 11.16 21.65
C ASP A 848 58.89 10.87 20.38
N PRO A 849 58.70 9.59 20.01
CA PRO A 849 57.93 9.19 18.83
C PRO A 849 56.51 9.76 18.79
N LYS A 850 55.90 10.08 19.94
CA LYS A 850 54.55 10.68 20.04
C LYS A 850 54.43 12.01 19.30
N TYR A 851 55.52 12.76 19.18
CA TYR A 851 55.52 14.09 18.55
C TYR A 851 56.04 14.08 17.11
N LYS A 852 56.31 12.91 16.52
CA LYS A 852 56.82 12.81 15.15
C LYS A 852 55.90 13.53 14.15
N GLY A 853 56.48 14.36 13.30
CA GLY A 853 55.77 15.14 12.28
C GLY A 853 55.01 16.37 12.81
N LYS A 854 55.13 16.69 14.10
CA LYS A 854 54.54 17.90 14.71
C LYS A 854 55.50 19.08 14.59
N SER A 855 54.95 20.28 14.47
CA SER A 855 55.72 21.51 14.39
C SER A 855 55.90 22.19 15.75
N ILE A 856 57.08 22.77 16.02
CA ILE A 856 57.44 23.35 17.33
C ILE A 856 57.70 24.86 17.22
N GLY A 857 57.18 25.63 18.17
CA GLY A 857 57.46 27.06 18.31
C GLY A 857 57.76 27.48 19.74
N VAL A 858 58.67 28.43 19.92
CA VAL A 858 58.99 29.03 21.22
C VAL A 858 58.71 30.52 21.19
N ILE A 859 57.88 31.02 22.11
CA ILE A 859 57.49 32.42 22.18
C ILE A 859 57.91 33.03 23.51
N SER A 860 58.69 34.12 23.46
CA SER A 860 58.92 34.97 24.63
C SER A 860 57.74 35.92 24.86
N LEU A 861 57.18 35.93 26.06
CA LEU A 861 56.10 36.86 26.45
C LEU A 861 56.65 38.26 26.82
N LEU A 862 57.94 38.35 27.15
CA LEU A 862 58.59 39.59 27.58
C LEU A 862 59.85 39.87 26.75
N GLY A 863 59.69 40.67 25.70
CA GLY A 863 60.80 41.15 24.87
C GLY A 863 61.42 40.10 23.95
N LYS A 864 62.30 40.56 23.04
CA LYS A 864 62.96 39.71 22.03
C LYS A 864 64.26 39.07 22.52
N ASP A 865 64.85 39.57 23.61
CA ASP A 865 66.18 39.15 24.05
C ASP A 865 66.19 37.70 24.55
N GLN A 866 65.16 37.27 25.28
CA GLN A 866 64.98 35.86 25.64
C GLN A 866 64.89 34.95 24.40
N ALA A 867 64.09 35.35 23.40
CA ALA A 867 63.92 34.56 22.18
C ALA A 867 65.24 34.46 21.38
N ARG A 868 66.01 35.54 21.28
CA ARG A 868 67.34 35.54 20.68
C ARG A 868 68.31 34.64 21.44
N TYR A 869 68.27 34.69 22.77
CA TYR A 869 69.12 33.83 23.59
C TYR A 869 68.80 32.35 23.36
N ILE A 870 67.51 31.98 23.36
CA ILE A 870 67.06 30.61 23.04
C ILE A 870 67.51 30.19 21.64
N PHE A 871 67.34 31.06 20.64
CA PHE A 871 67.80 30.79 19.26
C PHE A 871 69.31 30.49 19.19
N ASN A 872 70.12 31.18 19.99
CA ASN A 872 71.58 30.99 19.98
C ASN A 872 72.01 29.67 20.63
N ILE A 873 71.30 29.22 21.68
CA ILE A 873 71.70 28.02 22.44
C ILE A 873 71.03 26.74 21.92
N ILE A 874 69.95 26.82 21.13
CA ILE A 874 69.18 25.63 20.70
C ILE A 874 70.00 24.61 19.89
N GLY A 875 71.04 25.08 19.18
CA GLY A 875 71.94 24.21 18.41
C GLY A 875 72.75 23.24 19.27
N GLU A 876 72.86 23.47 20.58
CA GLU A 876 73.46 22.54 21.54
C GLU A 876 72.52 21.37 21.90
N TYR A 877 71.21 21.49 21.60
CA TYR A 877 70.17 20.55 22.03
C TYR A 877 69.56 19.76 20.87
N ILE A 878 69.38 20.38 19.69
CA ILE A 878 68.83 19.75 18.49
C ILE A 878 69.61 20.15 17.23
N THR A 879 69.75 19.21 16.29
CA THR A 879 70.51 19.44 15.06
C THR A 879 69.76 20.32 14.06
N PRO A 880 70.43 20.94 13.08
CA PRO A 880 69.78 21.70 12.01
C PRO A 880 68.73 20.90 11.23
N GLU A 881 68.96 19.60 11.00
CA GLU A 881 68.02 18.71 10.30
C GLU A 881 66.74 18.51 11.12
N GLN A 882 66.87 18.32 12.44
CA GLN A 882 65.74 18.23 13.35
C GLN A 882 64.96 19.56 13.41
N GLN A 883 65.66 20.70 13.38
CA GLN A 883 65.01 22.01 13.31
C GLN A 883 64.16 22.15 12.05
N GLU A 884 64.64 21.67 10.90
CA GLU A 884 63.88 21.68 9.65
C GLU A 884 62.69 20.70 9.66
N GLU A 885 62.91 19.46 10.11
CA GLU A 885 61.88 18.41 10.21
C GLU A 885 60.68 18.88 11.06
N TYR A 886 60.96 19.49 12.22
CA TYR A 886 59.94 20.00 13.15
C TYR A 886 59.54 21.45 12.87
N LYS A 887 60.02 22.05 11.77
CA LYS A 887 59.76 23.46 11.39
C LYS A 887 59.96 24.42 12.57
N PHE A 888 61.00 24.18 13.35
CA PHE A 888 61.28 24.87 14.60
C PHE A 888 61.37 26.38 14.38
N ARG A 889 60.73 27.16 15.25
CA ARG A 889 60.78 28.62 15.21
C ARG A 889 60.83 29.18 16.62
N VAL A 890 61.54 30.29 16.79
CA VAL A 890 61.61 31.03 18.06
C VAL A 890 61.53 32.52 17.79
N GLY A 891 60.87 33.25 18.67
CA GLY A 891 60.59 34.68 18.51
C GLY A 891 59.73 35.22 19.64
N ASP A 892 59.24 36.44 19.50
CA ASP A 892 58.17 36.98 20.35
C ASP A 892 56.79 36.83 19.68
N SER A 893 55.73 37.33 20.33
CA SER A 893 54.37 37.28 19.76
C SER A 893 54.27 37.95 18.38
N TYR A 894 55.08 38.96 18.08
CA TYR A 894 55.06 39.71 16.81
C TYR A 894 55.69 38.89 15.68
N ASP A 895 56.78 38.18 16.00
CA ASP A 895 57.49 37.32 15.06
C ASP A 895 56.65 36.11 14.64
N PHE A 896 55.70 35.67 15.49
CA PHE A 896 54.75 34.59 15.21
C PHE A 896 53.43 35.04 14.60
N GLN A 897 53.24 36.34 14.35
CA GLN A 897 52.01 36.84 13.77
C GLN A 897 51.77 36.30 12.35
N GLY A 898 50.66 35.60 12.17
CA GLY A 898 50.33 34.90 10.90
C GLY A 898 50.99 33.53 10.75
N ASP A 899 51.77 33.08 11.74
CA ASP A 899 52.33 31.73 11.83
C ASP A 899 51.60 30.91 12.91
N GLU A 900 51.76 29.58 12.90
CA GLU A 900 51.17 28.65 13.87
C GLU A 900 52.00 27.38 14.02
N ARG A 901 51.93 26.71 15.17
CA ARG A 901 52.64 25.45 15.44
C ARG A 901 51.76 24.47 16.18
N ASP A 902 52.04 23.18 16.01
CA ASP A 902 51.36 22.11 16.75
C ASP A 902 51.62 22.23 18.24
N ILE A 903 52.86 22.55 18.59
CA ILE A 903 53.32 22.72 19.97
C ILE A 903 53.92 24.12 20.12
N ILE A 904 53.44 24.87 21.10
CA ILE A 904 54.02 26.16 21.49
C ILE A 904 54.54 26.08 22.93
N LEU A 905 55.79 26.50 23.12
CA LEU A 905 56.40 26.72 24.42
C LEU A 905 56.45 28.23 24.67
N LEU A 906 55.84 28.69 25.75
CA LEU A 906 55.85 30.08 26.18
C LEU A 906 56.90 30.28 27.27
N SER A 907 57.72 31.32 27.13
CA SER A 907 58.67 31.76 28.14
C SER A 907 58.11 33.00 28.85
N MET A 908 57.84 32.91 30.15
CA MET A 908 57.38 34.03 30.96
C MET A 908 58.50 35.02 31.30
N VAL A 909 59.77 34.57 31.33
CA VAL A 909 61.00 35.34 31.59
C VAL A 909 61.15 35.84 33.04
N VAL A 910 60.05 36.15 33.72
CA VAL A 910 60.05 36.68 35.09
C VAL A 910 60.44 35.62 36.11
N GLY A 911 61.28 35.99 37.09
CA GLY A 911 61.67 35.13 38.22
C GLY A 911 61.30 35.70 39.58
N ALA A 912 61.56 34.93 40.65
CA ALA A 912 61.23 35.30 42.04
C ALA A 912 61.84 36.64 42.50
N ASN A 913 63.03 36.98 41.99
CA ASN A 913 63.72 38.25 42.32
C ASN A 913 63.03 39.50 41.76
N ASP A 914 62.06 39.35 40.85
CA ASP A 914 61.34 40.46 40.22
C ASP A 914 60.12 40.92 41.03
N GLU A 915 59.67 40.18 42.06
CA GLU A 915 58.43 40.42 42.82
C GLU A 915 58.14 41.89 43.16
N LYS A 916 59.15 42.62 43.63
CA LYS A 916 59.01 44.03 44.05
C LYS A 916 59.15 45.04 42.91
N ARG A 917 59.54 44.61 41.70
CA ARG A 917 59.83 45.45 40.52
C ARG A 917 58.92 45.14 39.32
N LEU A 918 57.94 44.24 39.47
CA LEU A 918 57.06 43.85 38.38
C LEU A 918 56.04 44.94 38.06
N THR A 919 56.16 45.51 36.87
CA THR A 919 55.06 46.28 36.27
C THR A 919 53.91 45.33 35.95
N THR A 920 52.70 45.67 36.40
CA THR A 920 51.49 44.91 36.08
C THR A 920 51.23 44.97 34.58
N LEU A 921 51.13 43.81 33.93
CA LEU A 921 50.65 43.73 32.55
C LEU A 921 49.13 43.68 32.58
N SER A 922 48.51 44.85 32.85
CA SER A 922 47.06 44.96 33.02
C SER A 922 46.32 44.46 31.79
N TYR A 923 45.28 43.66 32.01
CA TYR A 923 44.38 43.18 30.97
C TYR A 923 43.68 44.32 30.20
N ASP A 924 43.41 45.46 30.85
CA ASP A 924 42.74 46.62 30.24
C ASP A 924 43.58 47.31 29.15
N ILE A 925 44.89 47.03 29.13
CA ILE A 925 45.82 47.64 28.17
C ILE A 925 45.83 46.80 26.88
N LYS A 926 45.18 47.31 25.82
CA LYS A 926 45.02 46.67 24.49
C LYS A 926 46.29 45.97 23.99
N ARG A 927 47.45 46.64 24.01
CA ARG A 927 48.72 46.06 23.53
C ARG A 927 49.16 44.78 24.27
N TYR A 928 48.91 44.69 25.58
CA TYR A 928 49.30 43.53 26.37
C TYR A 928 48.31 42.38 26.12
N ARG A 929 47.01 42.69 26.09
CA ARG A 929 45.97 41.72 25.73
C ARG A 929 46.22 41.10 24.35
N GLN A 930 46.51 41.92 23.34
CA GLN A 930 46.87 41.47 21.98
C GLN A 930 48.09 40.54 21.98
N ARG A 931 49.14 40.86 22.76
CA ARG A 931 50.36 40.04 22.83
C ARG A 931 50.09 38.64 23.38
N PHE A 932 49.30 38.54 24.45
CA PHE A 932 48.93 37.26 25.07
C PHE A 932 47.95 36.48 24.18
N ASN A 933 46.93 37.15 23.63
CA ASN A 933 46.00 36.54 22.68
C ASN A 933 46.73 35.94 21.48
N VAL A 934 47.68 36.68 20.91
CA VAL A 934 48.50 36.19 19.80
C VAL A 934 49.34 34.98 20.24
N ALA A 935 50.06 35.07 21.36
CA ALA A 935 50.94 33.98 21.84
C ALA A 935 50.19 32.66 22.06
N VAL A 936 49.06 32.71 22.78
CA VAL A 936 48.26 31.52 23.11
C VAL A 936 47.61 30.93 21.86
N SER A 937 47.01 31.76 21.00
CA SER A 937 46.32 31.31 19.78
C SER A 937 47.24 30.80 18.66
N ARG A 938 48.57 30.75 18.87
CA ARG A 938 49.51 30.09 17.95
C ARG A 938 49.60 28.58 18.12
N ALA A 939 49.20 28.08 19.28
CA ALA A 939 49.26 26.66 19.60
C ALA A 939 48.05 25.93 19.01
N ARG A 940 48.31 24.89 18.21
CA ARG A 940 47.26 24.08 17.59
C ARG A 940 46.82 22.92 18.48
N GLU A 941 47.75 22.24 19.13
CA GLU A 941 47.48 20.99 19.87
C GLU A 941 47.99 21.00 21.32
N LYS A 942 49.14 21.63 21.59
CA LYS A 942 49.73 21.66 22.94
C LYS A 942 50.36 23.02 23.25
N LEU A 943 50.10 23.52 24.46
CA LEU A 943 50.66 24.76 24.99
C LEU A 943 51.41 24.46 26.29
N ILE A 944 52.70 24.81 26.34
CA ILE A 944 53.56 24.62 27.52
C ILE A 944 54.04 25.98 28.01
N LEU A 945 53.67 26.39 29.22
CA LEU A 945 54.13 27.65 29.83
C LEU A 945 55.28 27.38 30.80
N PHE A 946 56.44 27.95 30.52
CA PHE A 946 57.58 27.99 31.42
C PHE A 946 57.51 29.25 32.26
N HIS A 947 57.62 29.09 33.59
CA HIS A 947 57.57 30.20 34.52
C HIS A 947 58.54 29.98 35.69
N SER A 948 59.17 31.05 36.16
CA SER A 948 60.10 31.03 37.30
C SER A 948 59.56 31.81 38.51
N ILE A 949 58.30 32.27 38.43
CA ILE A 949 57.55 32.97 39.47
C ILE A 949 56.31 32.15 39.84
N LYS A 950 55.91 32.15 41.11
CA LYS A 950 54.69 31.44 41.54
C LYS A 950 53.46 32.32 41.39
N LEU A 951 52.30 31.67 41.31
CA LEU A 951 51.01 32.33 41.10
C LEU A 951 50.69 33.34 42.21
N GLU A 952 51.02 33.02 43.47
CA GLU A 952 50.84 33.88 44.66
C GLU A 952 51.60 35.22 44.60
N ASN A 953 52.63 35.29 43.76
CA ASN A 953 53.48 36.47 43.59
C ASN A 953 53.04 37.37 42.42
N LEU A 954 51.96 37.01 41.71
CA LEU A 954 51.38 37.80 40.63
C LEU A 954 50.04 38.38 41.07
N LYS A 955 49.73 39.60 40.61
CA LYS A 955 48.45 40.26 40.91
C LYS A 955 47.32 39.68 40.03
N PRO A 956 46.07 39.56 40.52
CA PRO A 956 44.96 39.02 39.75
C PRO A 956 44.68 39.71 38.40
N ASN A 957 44.84 41.03 38.33
CA ASN A 957 44.68 41.81 37.08
C ASN A 957 45.89 41.72 36.13
N ASP A 958 46.89 40.89 36.44
CA ASP A 958 48.03 40.66 35.56
C ASP A 958 47.74 39.54 34.56
N LEU A 959 47.98 39.77 33.28
CA LEU A 959 47.81 38.75 32.24
C LEU A 959 48.65 37.49 32.47
N ARG A 960 49.80 37.60 33.15
CA ARG A 960 50.61 36.43 33.54
C ARG A 960 49.90 35.60 34.61
N TYR A 961 49.23 36.25 35.56
CA TYR A 961 48.40 35.57 36.56
C TYR A 961 47.25 34.85 35.86
N GLN A 962 46.51 35.56 35.00
CA GLN A 962 45.36 34.99 34.30
C GLN A 962 45.75 33.76 33.45
N LEU A 963 46.86 33.84 32.71
CA LEU A 963 47.34 32.73 31.90
C LEU A 963 47.81 31.54 32.75
N LEU A 964 48.59 31.78 33.80
CA LEU A 964 49.08 30.71 34.68
C LEU A 964 47.93 30.05 35.45
N TYR A 965 47.02 30.86 35.99
CA TYR A 965 45.80 30.38 36.65
C TYR A 965 44.95 29.52 35.71
N TYR A 966 44.76 29.98 34.46
CA TYR A 966 43.98 29.25 33.47
C TYR A 966 44.63 27.91 33.09
N ILE A 967 45.95 27.86 32.91
CA ILE A 967 46.65 26.60 32.59
C ILE A 967 46.54 25.60 33.75
N GLN A 968 46.55 26.08 35.00
CA GLN A 968 46.47 25.22 36.20
C GLN A 968 45.04 24.76 36.52
N ASN A 969 44.03 25.62 36.32
CA ASN A 969 42.65 25.38 36.77
C ASN A 969 41.64 25.16 35.64
N LYS A 970 42.03 25.40 34.37
CA LYS A 970 41.18 25.35 33.16
C LYS A 970 40.01 26.35 33.15
N THR A 971 39.99 27.31 34.07
CA THR A 971 38.97 28.36 34.22
C THR A 971 39.63 29.72 34.45
N LEU A 972 38.91 30.82 34.22
CA LEU A 972 39.38 32.14 34.60
C LEU A 972 39.00 32.45 36.07
N PRO A 973 39.75 33.31 36.78
CA PRO A 973 39.57 33.54 38.23
C PRO A 973 38.16 33.97 38.67
N ASP A 974 37.40 34.65 37.81
CA ASP A 974 36.07 35.19 38.13
C ASP A 974 34.90 34.19 37.89
N GLU A 975 35.17 32.95 37.45
CA GLU A 975 34.14 31.97 37.07
C GLU A 975 33.87 30.86 38.11
N ILE A 976 34.51 30.92 39.28
CA ILE A 976 34.51 29.83 40.29
C ILE A 976 33.08 29.50 40.81
N GLU A 977 32.08 30.34 40.58
CA GLU A 977 30.71 30.14 41.09
C GLU A 977 29.71 29.42 40.14
N ILE A 978 30.04 29.16 38.87
CA ILE A 978 29.04 28.63 37.90
C ILE A 978 29.25 27.16 37.51
N GLU A 979 30.45 26.59 37.65
CA GLU A 979 30.71 25.18 37.30
C GLU A 979 30.55 24.22 38.49
N LYS A 980 29.33 24.13 39.02
CA LYS A 980 28.83 22.92 39.71
C LYS A 980 27.43 22.65 39.20
N LYS A 981 27.23 21.46 38.59
CA LYS A 981 26.04 20.91 37.87
C LYS A 981 26.29 20.97 36.36
N VAL A 982 26.31 19.87 35.61
CA VAL A 982 25.49 18.66 35.64
C VAL A 982 26.35 17.52 35.11
N ASP A 983 26.57 16.49 35.92
CA ASP A 983 27.25 15.26 35.49
C ASP A 983 26.22 14.13 35.50
N THR A 984 25.26 14.20 34.58
CA THR A 984 24.41 13.06 34.23
C THR A 984 25.07 12.39 33.04
N LYS A 985 25.45 11.11 33.18
CA LYS A 985 26.15 10.37 32.13
C LYS A 985 25.31 10.18 30.85
N PHE A 986 23.98 10.30 30.94
CA PHE A 986 23.04 10.12 29.82
C PHE A 986 21.84 11.08 30.01
N GLU A 987 21.23 11.53 28.90
CA GLU A 987 20.02 12.39 28.92
C GLU A 987 18.72 11.56 28.78
N SER A 988 18.82 10.30 28.32
CA SER A 988 17.68 9.38 28.15
C SER A 988 17.99 7.91 28.49
N PRO A 989 16.99 7.09 28.88
CA PRO A 989 17.16 5.63 29.03
C PRO A 989 17.52 4.93 27.71
N PHE A 990 17.11 5.51 26.58
CA PHE A 990 17.46 4.99 25.25
C PHE A 990 18.98 5.09 25.00
N GLU A 991 19.61 6.24 25.28
CA GLU A 991 21.07 6.41 25.20
C GLU A 991 21.83 5.39 26.04
N GLU A 992 21.37 5.15 27.28
CA GLU A 992 21.99 4.19 28.20
C GLU A 992 21.94 2.76 27.62
N LYS A 993 20.80 2.35 27.04
CA LYS A 993 20.67 1.03 26.38
C LYS A 993 21.59 0.91 25.16
N VAL A 994 21.72 1.94 24.33
CA VAL A 994 22.65 1.95 23.17
C VAL A 994 24.10 1.90 23.63
N TYR A 995 24.47 2.66 24.67
CA TYR A 995 25.79 2.62 25.29
C TYR A 995 26.17 1.23 25.77
N HIS A 996 25.27 0.56 26.50
CA HIS A 996 25.50 -0.81 26.97
C HIS A 996 25.59 -1.82 25.82
N TRP A 997 24.79 -1.66 24.77
CA TRP A 997 24.84 -2.52 23.60
C TRP A 997 26.22 -2.47 22.90
N LEU A 998 26.81 -1.28 22.78
CA LEU A 998 28.12 -1.07 22.16
C LEU A 998 29.29 -1.51 23.06
N THR A 999 29.23 -1.14 24.34
CA THR A 999 30.31 -1.45 25.31
C THR A 999 30.39 -2.96 25.60
N SER A 1000 29.26 -3.67 25.70
CA SER A 1000 29.24 -5.13 25.83
C SER A 1000 29.87 -5.86 24.64
N ARG A 1001 29.93 -5.22 23.47
CA ARG A 1001 30.59 -5.73 22.26
C ARG A 1001 32.03 -5.21 22.09
N GLY A 1002 32.60 -4.58 23.11
CA GLY A 1002 34.02 -4.20 23.19
C GLY A 1002 34.39 -2.87 22.53
N TYR A 1003 33.41 -2.05 22.12
CA TYR A 1003 33.65 -0.71 21.60
C TYR A 1003 33.93 0.29 22.73
N ARG A 1004 34.81 1.27 22.47
CA ARG A 1004 35.05 2.39 23.39
C ARG A 1004 34.05 3.49 23.10
N VAL A 1005 33.18 3.79 24.06
CA VAL A 1005 32.10 4.76 23.90
C VAL A 1005 32.20 5.83 24.99
N THR A 1006 32.10 7.09 24.59
CA THR A 1006 32.08 8.26 25.48
C THR A 1006 30.74 8.98 25.31
N PRO A 1007 29.92 9.11 26.37
CA PRO A 1007 28.67 9.82 26.27
C PRO A 1007 28.84 11.35 26.36
N GLN A 1008 27.86 12.08 25.84
CA GLN A 1008 27.64 13.52 26.02
C GLN A 1008 28.87 14.38 25.65
N VAL A 1009 29.45 14.11 24.47
CA VAL A 1009 30.66 14.81 23.99
C VAL A 1009 30.32 16.21 23.49
N LYS A 1010 30.85 17.23 24.18
CA LYS A 1010 30.66 18.64 23.83
C LYS A 1010 31.53 19.06 22.63
N VAL A 1011 30.90 19.68 21.62
CA VAL A 1011 31.53 20.24 20.42
C VAL A 1011 30.96 21.65 20.18
N GLY A 1012 31.72 22.68 20.55
CA GLY A 1012 31.22 24.07 20.54
C GLY A 1012 30.02 24.24 21.50
N HIS A 1013 28.88 24.71 20.98
CA HIS A 1013 27.61 24.79 21.73
C HIS A 1013 26.78 23.49 21.70
N TYR A 1014 27.21 22.50 20.92
CA TYR A 1014 26.46 21.26 20.72
C TYR A 1014 26.99 20.14 21.62
N ARG A 1015 26.14 19.16 21.89
CA ARG A 1015 26.50 17.86 22.46
C ARG A 1015 26.15 16.77 21.47
N ILE A 1016 26.99 15.74 21.42
CA ILE A 1016 26.74 14.48 20.70
C ILE A 1016 26.44 13.43 21.78
N ASP A 1017 25.33 12.72 21.63
CA ASP A 1017 24.83 11.82 22.68
C ASP A 1017 25.84 10.73 23.03
N LEU A 1018 26.38 10.05 22.02
CA LEU A 1018 27.40 9.01 22.19
C LEU A 1018 28.49 9.15 21.11
N VAL A 1019 29.75 9.00 21.49
CA VAL A 1019 30.87 8.94 20.53
C VAL A 1019 31.59 7.62 20.68
N VAL A 1020 31.68 6.86 19.59
CA VAL A 1020 32.47 5.63 19.51
C VAL A 1020 33.85 5.96 18.97
N GLU A 1021 34.89 5.66 19.74
CA GLU A 1021 36.28 5.93 19.39
C GLU A 1021 36.99 4.69 18.83
N GLY A 1022 37.59 4.83 17.65
CA GLY A 1022 38.54 3.88 17.08
C GLY A 1022 39.97 4.37 17.17
N THR A 1023 40.89 3.66 16.49
CA THR A 1023 42.31 4.01 16.57
C THR A 1023 42.60 5.35 15.92
N ASN A 1024 42.06 5.67 14.74
CA ASN A 1024 42.31 6.97 14.06
C ASN A 1024 41.02 7.67 13.61
N SER A 1025 39.87 7.22 14.12
CA SER A 1025 38.54 7.62 13.63
C SER A 1025 37.53 7.58 14.77
N ARG A 1026 36.42 8.28 14.59
CA ARG A 1026 35.33 8.33 15.56
C ARG A 1026 33.99 8.44 14.86
N LEU A 1027 32.97 7.88 15.49
CA LEU A 1027 31.59 7.95 15.05
C LEU A 1027 30.75 8.62 16.14
N GLY A 1028 30.11 9.75 15.83
CA GLY A 1028 29.06 10.28 16.68
C GLY A 1028 27.76 9.51 16.43
N ILE A 1029 27.03 9.21 17.49
CA ILE A 1029 25.75 8.54 17.47
C ILE A 1029 24.74 9.46 18.16
N GLU A 1030 23.64 9.72 17.47
CA GLU A 1030 22.50 10.51 17.97
C GLU A 1030 21.31 9.56 18.18
N CYS A 1031 20.70 9.65 19.36
CA CYS A 1031 19.62 8.79 19.81
C CYS A 1031 18.28 9.55 19.69
N ASP A 1032 17.60 9.40 18.55
CA ASP A 1032 16.39 10.14 18.22
C ASP A 1032 15.09 9.38 18.58
N GLY A 1033 14.00 10.13 18.81
CA GLY A 1033 12.66 9.56 18.96
C GLY A 1033 12.26 9.17 20.39
N ASP A 1034 12.98 9.65 21.41
CA ASP A 1034 12.59 9.54 22.82
C ASP A 1034 11.78 10.78 23.27
N ARG A 1035 10.97 10.63 24.32
CA ARG A 1035 10.07 11.64 24.93
C ARG A 1035 10.77 12.94 25.35
N TRP A 1036 12.10 12.90 25.45
CA TRP A 1036 12.95 13.97 25.96
C TRP A 1036 13.41 14.98 24.88
N HIS A 1037 13.12 14.72 23.58
CA HIS A 1037 13.46 15.63 22.46
C HIS A 1037 12.20 16.16 21.73
N PRO A 1038 11.91 17.47 21.74
CA PRO A 1038 10.74 18.04 21.06
C PRO A 1038 10.84 18.02 19.52
N PRO A 1039 9.72 17.80 18.79
CA PRO A 1039 9.70 17.85 17.32
C PRO A 1039 10.07 19.22 16.72
N GLU A 1040 9.87 20.30 17.46
CA GLU A 1040 10.22 21.68 17.05
C GLU A 1040 11.75 21.86 16.89
N LYS A 1041 12.57 21.00 17.50
CA LYS A 1041 14.04 21.03 17.38
C LYS A 1041 14.59 20.36 16.13
N TRP A 1042 13.80 19.66 15.32
CA TRP A 1042 14.33 18.90 14.18
C TRP A 1042 15.10 19.77 13.17
N TRP A 1043 14.62 21.00 12.90
CA TRP A 1043 15.35 21.92 12.00
C TRP A 1043 16.67 22.39 12.63
N GLU A 1044 16.67 22.65 13.93
CA GLU A 1044 17.87 22.97 14.70
C GLU A 1044 18.83 21.79 14.73
N ASP A 1045 18.32 20.55 14.80
CA ASP A 1045 19.08 19.30 14.78
C ASP A 1045 19.68 18.98 13.42
N GLN A 1046 18.98 19.30 12.32
CA GLN A 1046 19.52 19.20 10.96
C GLN A 1046 20.59 20.26 10.70
N ILE A 1047 20.39 21.49 11.19
CA ILE A 1047 21.41 22.53 11.16
C ILE A 1047 22.62 22.10 12.00
N ARG A 1048 22.39 21.59 13.22
CA ARG A 1048 23.41 21.05 14.12
C ARG A 1048 24.21 19.93 13.45
N GLN A 1049 23.52 18.95 12.87
CA GLN A 1049 24.18 17.86 12.16
C GLN A 1049 25.01 18.36 10.99
N ARG A 1050 24.48 19.22 10.12
CA ARG A 1050 25.25 19.80 9.01
C ARG A 1050 26.46 20.59 9.49
N GLN A 1051 26.34 21.27 10.62
CA GLN A 1051 27.45 21.97 11.25
C GLN A 1051 28.51 20.98 11.74
N LEU A 1052 28.11 19.93 12.48
CA LEU A 1052 29.02 18.87 12.93
C LEU A 1052 29.68 18.13 11.76
N GLU A 1053 28.95 17.81 10.70
CA GLU A 1053 29.47 17.18 9.48
C GLU A 1053 30.42 18.11 8.71
N ARG A 1054 30.12 19.41 8.62
CA ARG A 1054 31.06 20.43 8.11
C ARG A 1054 32.34 20.51 8.94
N MET A 1055 32.26 20.19 10.23
CA MET A 1055 33.42 20.10 11.14
C MET A 1055 34.19 18.78 10.99
N GLY A 1056 33.76 17.88 10.10
CA GLY A 1056 34.41 16.59 9.86
C GLY A 1056 33.94 15.46 10.77
N TRP A 1057 32.85 15.64 11.52
CA TRP A 1057 32.22 14.55 12.24
C TRP A 1057 31.43 13.66 11.28
N THR A 1058 31.52 12.35 11.49
CA THR A 1058 30.55 11.41 10.92
C THR A 1058 29.53 11.14 12.02
N ILE A 1059 28.27 11.45 11.75
CA ILE A 1059 27.15 11.24 12.68
C ILE A 1059 26.26 10.12 12.12
N CYS A 1060 25.80 9.23 13.00
CA CYS A 1060 24.81 8.20 12.68
C CYS A 1060 23.63 8.33 13.65
N ARG A 1061 22.42 8.50 13.11
CA ARG A 1061 21.20 8.54 13.92
C ARG A 1061 20.65 7.14 14.14
N ILE A 1062 20.09 6.89 15.32
CA ILE A 1062 19.36 5.67 15.67
C ILE A 1062 18.00 6.10 16.21
N TRP A 1063 16.93 5.51 15.68
CA TRP A 1063 15.58 5.78 16.13
C TRP A 1063 15.20 4.83 17.28
N GLY A 1064 14.70 5.38 18.38
CA GLY A 1064 14.26 4.61 19.54
C GLY A 1064 13.21 3.56 19.18
N SER A 1065 12.25 3.89 18.31
CA SER A 1065 11.23 2.95 17.85
C SER A 1065 11.80 1.73 17.10
N ASP A 1066 12.84 1.91 16.28
CA ASP A 1066 13.49 0.77 15.64
C ASP A 1066 14.30 -0.04 16.64
N PHE A 1067 15.05 0.63 17.52
CA PHE A 1067 15.89 -0.04 18.51
C PHE A 1067 15.09 -0.84 19.53
N TYR A 1068 14.00 -0.29 20.07
CA TYR A 1068 13.13 -1.02 21.00
C TYR A 1068 12.41 -2.19 20.34
N ARG A 1069 12.16 -2.11 19.03
CA ARG A 1069 11.57 -3.20 18.26
C ARG A 1069 12.58 -4.34 18.05
N ASP A 1070 13.71 -4.01 17.43
CA ASP A 1070 14.80 -4.94 17.09
C ASP A 1070 16.17 -4.22 17.22
N PRO A 1071 16.84 -4.36 18.37
CA PRO A 1071 18.12 -3.69 18.63
C PRO A 1071 19.21 -4.05 17.61
N ASP A 1072 19.30 -5.31 17.19
CA ASP A 1072 20.38 -5.75 16.31
C ASP A 1072 20.16 -5.21 14.88
N ALA A 1073 18.93 -5.22 14.38
CA ALA A 1073 18.60 -4.60 13.08
C ALA A 1073 18.77 -3.07 13.10
N ALA A 1074 18.39 -2.40 14.20
CA ALA A 1074 18.57 -0.95 14.34
C ALA A 1074 20.05 -0.52 14.42
N MET A 1075 20.93 -1.41 14.90
CA MET A 1075 22.37 -1.14 15.02
C MET A 1075 23.18 -1.53 13.76
N GLU A 1076 22.60 -2.20 12.76
CA GLU A 1076 23.29 -2.51 11.49
C GLU A 1076 23.91 -1.29 10.80
N PRO A 1077 23.22 -0.13 10.66
CA PRO A 1077 23.81 1.07 10.07
C PRO A 1077 25.02 1.59 10.84
N VAL A 1078 24.96 1.52 12.18
CA VAL A 1078 26.06 1.91 13.07
C VAL A 1078 27.25 0.98 12.85
N LEU A 1079 27.04 -0.34 12.86
CA LEU A 1079 28.09 -1.33 12.61
C LEU A 1079 28.72 -1.15 11.22
N HIS A 1080 27.91 -0.91 10.19
CA HIS A 1080 28.41 -0.63 8.85
C HIS A 1080 29.31 0.61 8.82
N MET A 1081 28.91 1.68 9.53
CA MET A 1081 29.70 2.90 9.61
C MET A 1081 30.97 2.73 10.43
N LEU A 1082 30.91 2.03 11.56
CA LEU A 1082 32.08 1.67 12.37
C LEU A 1082 33.10 0.90 11.53
N ASN A 1083 32.66 -0.10 10.76
CA ASN A 1083 33.51 -0.85 9.84
C ASN A 1083 34.11 0.02 8.74
N LYS A 1084 33.31 0.89 8.11
CA LYS A 1084 33.78 1.83 7.08
C LYS A 1084 34.84 2.81 7.62
N LEU A 1085 34.72 3.21 8.87
CA LEU A 1085 35.66 4.07 9.57
C LEU A 1085 36.87 3.31 10.14
N GLY A 1086 36.90 1.97 10.04
CA GLY A 1086 37.96 1.14 10.62
C GLY A 1086 37.96 1.11 12.16
N ILE A 1087 36.80 1.38 12.78
CA ILE A 1087 36.62 1.33 14.24
C ILE A 1087 36.28 -0.11 14.62
N THR A 1088 37.22 -0.80 15.28
CA THR A 1088 37.05 -2.19 15.70
C THR A 1088 36.96 -2.32 17.23
N PRO A 1089 36.26 -3.36 17.75
CA PRO A 1089 36.26 -3.68 19.17
C PRO A 1089 37.68 -3.83 19.73
N SER A 1090 37.94 -3.27 20.91
CA SER A 1090 39.25 -3.36 21.53
C SER A 1090 39.47 -4.75 22.13
N ARG A 1091 40.54 -5.44 21.71
CA ARG A 1091 40.91 -6.80 22.19
C ARG A 1091 41.13 -6.88 23.72
N PHE A 1092 41.33 -5.76 24.40
CA PHE A 1092 41.59 -5.72 25.84
C PHE A 1092 40.37 -6.11 26.70
N PHE A 1093 39.14 -5.86 26.24
CA PHE A 1093 37.92 -6.16 27.04
C PHE A 1093 37.31 -7.55 26.77
N ALA A 1094 37.71 -8.23 25.68
CA ALA A 1094 37.21 -9.57 25.36
C ALA A 1094 37.72 -10.63 26.35
N SER A 1095 38.87 -10.40 27.00
CA SER A 1095 39.52 -11.38 27.89
C SER A 1095 38.88 -11.52 29.28
N ASN A 1096 38.07 -10.55 29.73
CA ASN A 1096 37.42 -10.62 31.05
C ASN A 1096 36.05 -11.33 31.01
N PHE A 1097 35.44 -11.50 29.84
CA PHE A 1097 34.11 -12.13 29.73
C PHE A 1097 34.14 -13.67 29.76
N ASP A 1098 35.23 -14.29 29.31
CA ASP A 1098 35.39 -15.75 29.43
C ASP A 1098 35.59 -16.19 30.90
N SER A 1099 35.93 -15.29 31.82
CA SER A 1099 36.04 -15.58 33.25
C SER A 1099 34.75 -15.41 34.06
N MET A 1100 33.70 -14.81 33.48
CA MET A 1100 32.41 -14.56 34.17
C MET A 1100 31.29 -15.55 33.79
N LYS A 1101 31.47 -16.37 32.74
CA LYS A 1101 30.50 -17.42 32.40
C LYS A 1101 30.53 -18.65 33.32
N ASP A 1102 31.56 -18.79 34.14
CA ASP A 1102 31.74 -19.96 35.03
C ASP A 1102 31.25 -19.74 36.48
N ILE A 1103 30.58 -18.62 36.81
CA ILE A 1103 30.16 -18.32 38.19
C ILE A 1103 28.64 -18.37 38.42
N ASP A 1104 27.80 -18.33 37.38
CA ASP A 1104 26.33 -18.20 37.55
C ASP A 1104 25.51 -19.49 37.44
N THR A 1105 26.12 -20.68 37.60
CA THR A 1105 25.37 -21.96 37.63
C THR A 1105 25.13 -22.56 39.02
N THR A 1106 25.45 -21.85 40.10
CA THR A 1106 25.22 -22.35 41.47
C THR A 1106 24.58 -21.31 42.41
N SER A 1107 23.40 -20.79 42.09
CA SER A 1107 22.49 -20.23 43.11
C SER A 1107 21.07 -19.99 42.60
N ASN A 1108 20.32 -21.07 42.31
CA ASN A 1108 18.87 -21.02 42.26
C ASN A 1108 18.32 -22.06 43.26
N ASN A 1109 18.23 -21.65 44.52
CA ASN A 1109 17.42 -22.28 45.56
C ASN A 1109 17.30 -21.31 46.74
N THR A 1110 16.40 -20.32 46.65
CA THR A 1110 15.42 -19.94 47.70
C THR A 1110 14.78 -18.57 47.40
N ARG A 1111 13.44 -18.60 47.38
CA ARG A 1111 12.43 -17.51 47.38
C ARG A 1111 12.12 -16.83 46.05
#